data_AF-A0A1T2A4C8-F1
#
_entry.id   AF-A0A1T2A4C8-F1
#
_cell.length_a   1.000
_cell.length_b   1.000
_cell.length_c   1.000
_cell.angle_alpha   90.00
_cell.angle_beta   90.00
_cell.angle_gamma   90.00
#
_symmetry.space_group_name_H-M   'P 1'
#
loop_
_entity.id
_entity.type
_entity.pdbx_description
1 polymer ?
#
loop_
_entity_poly.entity_id
_entity_poly.type
_entity_poly.pdbx_seq_one_letter_code
_entity_poly.pdbx_strand_id
1 'polypeptide(L)'
;MATQIDPSNVDDWDEPLNTDPMFRSSHVFSTADITVTFDGMTVGNSGDPQAVFDTVDDPNDPEDSKITKEGVTLYPIDSEFGYYVSDFQNAEQKELDGDYAEGWAGDIYDSEGNQLGLVISDSPTDTFKTPAVYGTWLAGLGGNTVKASTEHYVVMQNILSDQRFPGDTEALYPLDDELFIVGGEYDGKSVRGLLEGEYEGITITDTNGDGKVDIKDILSANETEIDSNIAVSSDYSVTLKDDGKLLYRWGNTIKKPNDVRLEATMDLPDEWSEYNPYTSLRNIYHVTEAELVVHHTITNNPNDQIRPEDFENEAAIGTLPEYIIVPDYNLDGQGAREVWITADDYYAGDGTLYEAGTILRDDLLAQQWAASDLATIGAEDGAAGFTNAWYTTMDREPFEPVLNEDGTEYADSGPRWRLKTDKYGQDLPSVVIPIDPSDEPPPTNDEVKYEVGAETQTVINLLDWGYPAQPLSVSSGWQDKPGEVSVNGMNYSDGFDMAVYIKGDIKPATIYSAELLMDYELVTPYAVGANVVGTDGNDFLVGIGSNAFTGGAGTDLFVLTYGSSVEGVPLTASTISDFEVGTDAIGLIGLGVSDTNFADNISQVVNGTNLEIYLDTDGAEIGAEPVLIATLTDVAGDLGPSGGLVMEEDFLLANPGAGDDPGTTGPNEIIGTDASETLMGTPGDDIITALGGNDILYGLAGTDLLDGGAGLDRLYGGLDADGFVFAEGTTLDIVYDFEDGVDMIALDGGLTFADLEITSYRTTGTQITAGDDRMILRDVDVSLITEDDFTTVDQFVADMTLVSV
;
A
#
# COMPACT_ATOMS: atom_id res chain seq x y z
N MET A 1 13.18 -26.45 20.43
CA MET A 1 11.88 -26.12 21.04
C MET A 1 12.04 -24.69 21.49
N ALA A 2 11.55 -23.77 20.65
CA ALA A 2 11.61 -22.35 20.89
C ALA A 2 10.83 -22.02 22.16
N THR A 3 11.30 -21.01 22.89
CA THR A 3 10.60 -20.44 24.03
C THR A 3 9.55 -19.48 23.49
N GLN A 4 8.39 -19.46 24.14
CA GLN A 4 7.28 -18.54 23.87
C GLN A 4 7.76 -17.08 23.89
N ILE A 5 7.28 -16.28 22.93
CA ILE A 5 7.45 -14.81 22.88
C ILE A 5 7.15 -14.23 24.27
N ASP A 6 8.02 -13.35 24.76
CA ASP A 6 7.92 -12.72 26.08
C ASP A 6 7.31 -11.32 25.93
N PRO A 7 5.99 -11.15 26.13
CA PRO A 7 5.30 -9.86 25.98
C PRO A 7 5.70 -8.82 27.05
N SER A 8 6.75 -9.08 27.85
CA SER A 8 7.31 -8.13 28.80
C SER A 8 8.69 -7.59 28.39
N ASN A 9 9.18 -7.96 27.20
CA ASN A 9 10.41 -7.43 26.63
C ASN A 9 10.10 -6.17 25.80
N VAL A 10 10.38 -4.99 26.36
CA VAL A 10 10.13 -3.67 25.74
C VAL A 10 11.17 -3.25 24.69
N ASP A 11 12.11 -4.14 24.34
CA ASP A 11 13.10 -3.93 23.27
C ASP A 11 12.78 -4.78 22.02
N ASP A 12 11.55 -5.27 21.89
CA ASP A 12 11.04 -5.98 20.70
C ASP A 12 10.24 -4.99 19.84
N TRP A 13 10.93 -4.37 18.88
CA TRP A 13 10.41 -3.29 18.02
C TRP A 13 9.48 -3.80 16.91
N ASP A 14 9.27 -5.13 16.86
CA ASP A 14 8.44 -5.81 15.87
C ASP A 14 7.00 -6.05 16.37
N GLU A 15 6.56 -5.49 17.50
CA GLU A 15 5.18 -5.68 18.01
C GLU A 15 4.20 -4.65 17.40
N PRO A 16 2.96 -5.07 17.04
CA PRO A 16 1.94 -4.15 16.54
C PRO A 16 1.56 -3.12 17.59
N LEU A 17 1.37 -1.85 17.18
CA LEU A 17 0.86 -0.81 18.07
C LEU A 17 -0.63 -1.02 18.35
N ASN A 18 -1.38 -1.53 17.37
CA ASN A 18 -2.79 -1.85 17.53
C ASN A 18 -2.96 -3.19 18.27
N THR A 19 -2.81 -3.13 19.59
CA THR A 19 -2.93 -4.31 20.45
C THR A 19 -4.37 -4.78 20.71
N ASP A 20 -5.39 -3.99 20.35
CA ASP A 20 -6.82 -4.30 20.54
C ASP A 20 -7.68 -3.77 19.36
N PRO A 21 -7.48 -4.30 18.13
CA PRO A 21 -8.10 -3.74 16.93
C PRO A 21 -9.60 -4.02 16.87
N MET A 22 -10.35 -3.12 16.24
CA MET A 22 -11.77 -3.29 15.93
C MET A 22 -12.00 -4.50 15.01
N PHE A 23 -11.10 -4.72 14.05
CA PHE A 23 -11.16 -5.84 13.12
C PHE A 23 -9.81 -6.56 13.02
N ARG A 24 -9.88 -7.89 12.91
CA ARG A 24 -8.72 -8.76 12.69
C ARG A 24 -9.05 -9.80 11.65
N SER A 25 -8.20 -9.92 10.64
CA SER A 25 -8.20 -11.01 9.66
C SER A 25 -6.84 -11.70 9.66
N SER A 26 -6.80 -13.01 9.41
CA SER A 26 -5.56 -13.78 9.44
C SER A 26 -5.53 -14.81 8.32
N HIS A 27 -4.41 -14.92 7.63
CA HIS A 27 -4.14 -15.93 6.62
C HIS A 27 -2.95 -16.80 7.02
N VAL A 28 -3.07 -18.12 6.84
CA VAL A 28 -1.95 -19.07 7.06
C VAL A 28 -1.49 -19.58 5.71
N PHE A 29 -0.21 -19.37 5.39
CA PHE A 29 0.33 -19.69 4.07
C PHE A 29 0.41 -21.19 3.81
N SER A 30 0.17 -21.56 2.55
CA SER A 30 0.26 -22.92 2.05
C SER A 30 0.71 -22.97 0.60
N THR A 31 1.03 -24.16 0.12
CA THR A 31 1.35 -24.38 -1.29
C THR A 31 0.24 -23.94 -2.25
N ALA A 32 -1.02 -23.85 -1.78
CA ALA A 32 -2.15 -23.37 -2.58
C ALA A 32 -2.03 -21.89 -2.97
N ASP A 33 -1.29 -21.12 -2.18
CA ASP A 33 -1.10 -19.67 -2.34
C ASP A 33 -0.01 -19.34 -3.37
N ILE A 34 0.70 -20.34 -3.90
CA ILE A 34 1.74 -20.11 -4.90
C ILE A 34 1.10 -19.76 -6.24
N THR A 35 1.36 -18.55 -6.73
CA THR A 35 1.04 -18.13 -8.09
C THR A 35 2.07 -18.74 -9.04
N VAL A 36 1.65 -19.18 -10.22
CA VAL A 36 2.53 -19.80 -11.22
C VAL A 36 2.39 -19.25 -12.64
N THR A 37 1.40 -18.40 -12.91
CA THR A 37 1.23 -17.72 -14.20
C THR A 37 1.04 -16.22 -14.04
N PHE A 38 1.34 -15.44 -15.09
CA PHE A 38 1.04 -14.00 -15.11
C PHE A 38 -0.46 -13.69 -15.24
N ASP A 39 -1.27 -14.68 -15.62
CA ASP A 39 -2.73 -14.58 -15.68
C ASP A 39 -3.39 -14.90 -14.31
N GLY A 40 -2.62 -15.03 -13.23
CA GLY A 40 -3.15 -15.21 -11.87
C GLY A 40 -3.52 -16.65 -11.50
N MET A 41 -3.03 -17.66 -12.23
CA MET A 41 -3.24 -19.04 -11.82
C MET A 41 -2.41 -19.36 -10.58
N THR A 42 -3.10 -19.69 -9.48
CA THR A 42 -2.49 -20.27 -8.29
C THR A 42 -2.53 -21.79 -8.31
N VAL A 43 -1.66 -22.45 -7.56
CA VAL A 43 -1.70 -23.90 -7.33
C VAL A 43 -3.09 -24.32 -6.83
N GLY A 44 -3.67 -23.58 -5.89
CA GLY A 44 -5.00 -23.87 -5.34
C GLY A 44 -6.10 -23.87 -6.41
N ASN A 45 -5.96 -23.02 -7.43
CA ASN A 45 -6.95 -22.83 -8.49
C ASN A 45 -6.67 -23.63 -9.77
N SER A 46 -5.47 -24.22 -9.93
CA SER A 46 -5.02 -24.96 -11.11
C SER A 46 -5.89 -26.18 -11.50
N GLY A 47 -6.73 -26.68 -10.60
CA GLY A 47 -7.59 -27.87 -10.82
C GLY A 47 -6.85 -29.21 -10.84
N ASP A 48 -5.53 -29.22 -11.06
CA ASP A 48 -4.62 -30.35 -10.87
C ASP A 48 -3.25 -29.88 -10.31
N PRO A 49 -3.07 -29.86 -8.98
CA PRO A 49 -1.83 -29.41 -8.35
C PRO A 49 -0.59 -30.24 -8.76
N GLN A 50 -0.78 -31.45 -9.28
CA GLN A 50 0.33 -32.29 -9.77
C GLN A 50 0.87 -31.83 -11.14
N ALA A 51 0.17 -30.93 -11.82
CA ALA A 51 0.66 -30.31 -13.04
C ALA A 51 1.69 -29.21 -12.77
N VAL A 52 1.76 -28.72 -11.53
CA VAL A 52 2.59 -27.59 -11.09
C VAL A 52 3.74 -28.04 -10.19
N PHE A 53 3.58 -29.16 -9.50
CA PHE A 53 4.61 -29.79 -8.68
C PHE A 53 5.05 -31.15 -9.22
N ASP A 54 6.36 -31.41 -9.25
CA ASP A 54 6.82 -32.79 -9.39
C ASP A 54 6.70 -33.53 -8.06
N THR A 55 5.72 -34.43 -7.98
CA THR A 55 5.49 -35.28 -6.81
C THR A 55 6.07 -36.69 -6.98
N VAL A 56 6.78 -36.95 -8.08
CA VAL A 56 7.37 -38.24 -8.40
C VAL A 56 8.76 -38.35 -7.78
N ASP A 57 8.86 -39.19 -6.74
CA ASP A 57 10.14 -39.56 -6.09
C ASP A 57 10.96 -40.48 -7.03
N ASP A 58 11.83 -39.89 -7.88
CA ASP A 58 12.90 -40.60 -8.60
C ASP A 58 14.28 -40.23 -8.01
N PRO A 59 14.90 -41.14 -7.23
CA PRO A 59 16.18 -40.88 -6.56
C PRO A 59 17.39 -40.75 -7.52
N ASN A 60 17.18 -40.76 -8.84
CA ASN A 60 18.20 -40.48 -9.86
C ASN A 60 17.96 -39.15 -10.59
N ASP A 61 16.90 -38.43 -10.27
CA ASP A 61 16.56 -37.13 -10.85
C ASP A 61 17.18 -35.99 -10.02
N PRO A 62 17.99 -35.09 -10.62
CA PRO A 62 18.49 -33.91 -9.92
C PRO A 62 17.40 -32.91 -9.50
N GLU A 63 16.18 -33.00 -10.05
CA GLU A 63 15.01 -32.16 -9.76
C GLU A 63 14.07 -32.78 -8.71
N ASP A 64 14.42 -33.93 -8.13
CA ASP A 64 13.61 -34.66 -7.13
C ASP A 64 13.34 -33.82 -5.85
N SER A 65 12.28 -34.20 -5.14
CA SER A 65 11.84 -33.62 -3.88
C SER A 65 12.97 -33.53 -2.84
N LYS A 66 13.02 -32.41 -2.11
CA LYS A 66 14.01 -32.15 -1.08
C LYS A 66 13.43 -32.37 0.31
N ILE A 67 14.25 -32.78 1.27
CA ILE A 67 13.85 -32.85 2.68
C ILE A 67 14.69 -31.84 3.46
N THR A 68 14.03 -30.89 4.11
CA THR A 68 14.69 -29.90 4.96
C THR A 68 15.31 -30.56 6.18
N LYS A 69 16.18 -29.84 6.89
CA LYS A 69 16.79 -30.34 8.14
C LYS A 69 15.74 -30.60 9.22
N GLU A 70 14.64 -29.88 9.15
CA GLU A 70 13.47 -29.92 10.03
C GLU A 70 12.51 -31.05 9.63
N GLY A 71 12.74 -31.71 8.48
CA GLY A 71 12.00 -32.88 8.02
C GLY A 71 10.79 -32.57 7.14
N VAL A 72 10.68 -31.34 6.62
CA VAL A 72 9.63 -30.93 5.68
C VAL A 72 10.03 -31.39 4.27
N THR A 73 9.10 -32.01 3.55
CA THR A 73 9.30 -32.39 2.14
C THR A 73 8.92 -31.21 1.26
N LEU A 74 9.85 -30.78 0.41
CA LEU A 74 9.66 -29.71 -0.57
C LEU A 74 9.58 -30.33 -1.97
N TYR A 75 8.55 -29.97 -2.72
CA TYR A 75 8.34 -30.38 -4.10
C TYR A 75 8.80 -29.28 -5.04
N PRO A 76 9.49 -29.63 -6.13
CA PRO A 76 9.93 -28.66 -7.13
C PRO A 76 8.73 -28.05 -7.86
N ILE A 77 8.84 -26.77 -8.23
CA ILE A 77 7.77 -25.95 -8.83
C ILE A 77 8.08 -25.69 -10.31
N ASP A 78 7.06 -25.74 -11.16
CA ASP A 78 7.06 -25.21 -12.54
C ASP A 78 6.21 -23.92 -12.59
N SER A 79 6.75 -22.85 -13.19
CA SER A 79 6.08 -21.54 -13.31
C SER A 79 6.44 -20.81 -14.60
N GLU A 80 5.59 -19.88 -15.03
CA GLU A 80 5.84 -18.99 -16.17
C GLU A 80 6.77 -17.81 -15.83
N PHE A 81 7.17 -17.67 -14.56
CA PHE A 81 7.96 -16.53 -14.09
C PHE A 81 9.42 -16.66 -14.54
N GLY A 82 9.66 -16.35 -15.80
CA GLY A 82 10.98 -16.40 -16.43
C GLY A 82 10.91 -16.08 -17.93
N TYR A 83 12.07 -16.03 -18.59
CA TYR A 83 12.15 -15.83 -20.03
C TYR A 83 13.28 -16.64 -20.66
N TYR A 84 13.03 -17.24 -21.82
CA TYR A 84 14.06 -17.76 -22.70
C TYR A 84 14.63 -16.64 -23.55
N VAL A 85 15.92 -16.35 -23.41
CA VAL A 85 16.58 -15.32 -24.21
C VAL A 85 17.78 -15.93 -24.86
N SER A 86 17.71 -16.24 -26.16
CA SER A 86 18.88 -16.64 -26.93
C SER A 86 19.50 -15.43 -27.62
N ASP A 87 20.76 -15.11 -27.28
CA ASP A 87 21.56 -14.06 -27.92
C ASP A 87 20.91 -12.65 -27.90
N PHE A 88 20.10 -12.35 -26.88
CA PHE A 88 19.34 -11.09 -26.75
C PHE A 88 18.45 -10.75 -27.96
N GLN A 89 18.20 -11.71 -28.84
CA GLN A 89 17.32 -11.60 -29.99
C GLN A 89 16.05 -12.38 -29.69
N ASN A 90 15.04 -11.67 -29.21
CA ASN A 90 13.71 -12.15 -28.81
C ASN A 90 13.71 -12.86 -27.45
N ALA A 91 13.40 -12.09 -26.41
CA ALA A 91 12.91 -12.62 -25.16
C ALA A 91 11.56 -13.29 -25.39
N GLU A 92 11.50 -14.61 -25.23
CA GLU A 92 10.24 -15.35 -25.21
C GLU A 92 9.92 -15.67 -23.75
N GLN A 93 8.74 -15.28 -23.28
CA GLN A 93 8.27 -15.62 -21.94
C GLN A 93 8.29 -17.14 -21.74
N LYS A 94 8.66 -17.59 -20.54
CA LYS A 94 8.55 -19.01 -20.20
C LYS A 94 7.07 -19.39 -20.15
N GLU A 95 6.75 -20.53 -20.72
CA GLU A 95 5.45 -21.19 -20.58
C GLU A 95 5.63 -22.35 -19.61
N LEU A 96 4.56 -22.80 -18.95
CA LEU A 96 4.59 -24.05 -18.20
C LEU A 96 5.02 -25.19 -19.12
N ASP A 97 6.21 -25.74 -18.87
CA ASP A 97 6.91 -26.66 -19.76
C ASP A 97 7.13 -28.05 -19.12
N GLY A 98 6.80 -28.20 -17.84
CA GLY A 98 7.03 -29.38 -17.03
C GLY A 98 8.50 -29.56 -16.63
N ASP A 99 9.31 -28.51 -16.74
CA ASP A 99 10.66 -28.42 -16.15
C ASP A 99 10.52 -27.74 -14.78
N TYR A 100 10.74 -28.49 -13.70
CA TYR A 100 10.48 -28.04 -12.32
C TYR A 100 11.77 -27.50 -11.67
N ALA A 101 12.37 -26.51 -12.30
CA ALA A 101 13.69 -26.00 -11.95
C ALA A 101 13.65 -24.60 -11.31
N GLU A 102 12.49 -24.10 -10.91
CA GLU A 102 12.29 -22.72 -10.45
C GLU A 102 12.48 -22.57 -8.96
N GLY A 103 12.17 -23.62 -8.20
CA GLY A 103 12.27 -23.61 -6.75
C GLY A 103 11.59 -24.85 -6.18
N TRP A 104 11.51 -24.91 -4.85
CA TRP A 104 10.80 -25.96 -4.14
C TRP A 104 9.93 -25.35 -3.05
N ALA A 105 8.74 -25.91 -2.84
CA ALA A 105 7.87 -25.54 -1.74
C ALA A 105 7.26 -26.74 -1.03
N GLY A 106 6.92 -26.58 0.24
CA GLY A 106 6.26 -27.63 1.03
C GLY A 106 5.57 -27.11 2.28
N ASP A 107 4.40 -27.66 2.56
CA ASP A 107 3.55 -27.29 3.69
C ASP A 107 4.08 -27.80 5.03
N ILE A 108 3.85 -27.00 6.08
CA ILE A 108 4.06 -27.37 7.47
C ILE A 108 2.70 -27.62 8.11
N TYR A 109 2.59 -28.74 8.81
CA TYR A 109 1.40 -29.10 9.59
C TYR A 109 1.74 -29.27 11.07
N ASP A 110 0.77 -28.96 11.92
CA ASP A 110 0.86 -29.30 13.34
C ASP A 110 0.64 -30.82 13.58
N SER A 111 0.67 -31.23 14.86
CA SER A 111 0.46 -32.64 15.22
C SER A 111 -0.97 -33.14 15.01
N GLU A 112 -1.93 -32.24 14.79
CA GLU A 112 -3.34 -32.54 14.56
C GLU A 112 -3.70 -32.52 13.07
N GLY A 113 -2.79 -32.04 12.21
CA GLY A 113 -2.94 -31.96 10.76
C GLY A 113 -3.43 -30.59 10.27
N ASN A 114 -3.43 -29.55 11.11
CA ASN A 114 -3.75 -28.19 10.70
C ASN A 114 -2.54 -27.54 10.01
N GLN A 115 -2.78 -26.74 8.97
CA GLN A 115 -1.75 -25.97 8.29
C GLN A 115 -1.12 -24.95 9.26
N LEU A 116 0.21 -24.83 9.26
CA LEU A 116 0.97 -23.87 10.07
C LEU A 116 1.76 -22.85 9.24
N GLY A 117 2.05 -23.17 7.98
CA GLY A 117 2.88 -22.31 7.14
C GLY A 117 3.49 -23.06 5.98
N LEU A 118 4.33 -22.36 5.24
CA LEU A 118 4.93 -22.80 4.00
C LEU A 118 6.45 -22.63 4.05
N VAL A 119 7.17 -23.65 3.61
CA VAL A 119 8.62 -23.58 3.41
C VAL A 119 8.91 -23.45 1.92
N ILE A 120 9.76 -22.49 1.55
CA ILE A 120 10.15 -22.21 0.16
C ILE A 120 11.67 -22.19 0.05
N SER A 121 12.18 -22.67 -1.08
CA SER A 121 13.59 -22.64 -1.45
C SER A 121 13.71 -22.29 -2.93
N ASP A 122 14.60 -21.38 -3.29
CA ASP A 122 14.81 -20.98 -4.68
C ASP A 122 15.82 -21.92 -5.39
N SER A 123 15.78 -21.95 -6.72
CA SER A 123 16.72 -22.66 -7.58
C SER A 123 18.10 -22.00 -7.64
N PRO A 124 19.20 -22.78 -7.67
CA PRO A 124 20.50 -22.22 -7.96
C PRO A 124 20.49 -21.53 -9.33
N THR A 125 20.95 -20.29 -9.40
CA THR A 125 21.16 -19.62 -10.69
C THR A 125 22.28 -20.32 -11.47
N ASP A 126 22.06 -20.54 -12.76
CA ASP A 126 22.94 -21.33 -13.64
C ASP A 126 24.40 -20.85 -13.66
N THR A 127 25.34 -21.79 -13.79
CA THR A 127 26.78 -21.48 -13.79
C THR A 127 27.24 -20.71 -15.04
N PHE A 128 27.76 -19.50 -14.84
CA PHE A 128 28.37 -18.62 -15.84
C PHE A 128 29.31 -19.31 -16.85
N LYS A 129 29.30 -18.84 -18.12
CA LYS A 129 30.34 -19.16 -19.13
C LYS A 129 31.76 -18.77 -18.68
N THR A 130 31.88 -17.80 -17.76
CA THR A 130 33.15 -17.36 -17.19
C THR A 130 33.23 -17.81 -15.72
N PRO A 131 34.23 -18.61 -15.32
CA PRO A 131 34.28 -19.16 -13.98
C PRO A 131 34.39 -18.06 -12.91
N ALA A 132 33.60 -18.18 -11.85
CA ALA A 132 33.68 -17.30 -10.69
C ALA A 132 35.08 -17.37 -10.05
N VAL A 133 35.71 -16.21 -9.82
CA VAL A 133 36.95 -16.13 -9.03
C VAL A 133 36.56 -15.95 -7.57
N TYR A 134 36.16 -17.04 -6.90
CA TYR A 134 35.73 -17.00 -5.51
C TYR A 134 36.79 -16.36 -4.59
N GLY A 135 36.39 -15.34 -3.83
CA GLY A 135 37.15 -14.84 -2.68
C GLY A 135 38.38 -13.98 -3.00
N THR A 136 38.44 -13.35 -4.17
CA THR A 136 39.56 -12.46 -4.56
C THR A 136 39.10 -10.99 -4.62
N TRP A 137 39.90 -10.07 -4.10
CA TRP A 137 39.61 -8.62 -4.20
C TRP A 137 40.15 -8.05 -5.53
N LEU A 138 39.34 -7.28 -6.25
CA LEU A 138 39.56 -6.81 -7.61
C LEU A 138 39.47 -5.29 -7.69
N ALA A 139 40.37 -4.62 -8.40
CA ALA A 139 40.29 -3.17 -8.58
C ALA A 139 39.20 -2.79 -9.62
N GLY A 140 38.12 -2.14 -9.20
CA GLY A 140 37.02 -1.59 -10.01
C GLY A 140 37.30 -0.19 -10.60
N LEU A 141 36.29 0.37 -11.27
CA LEU A 141 36.34 1.69 -11.92
C LEU A 141 36.75 2.76 -10.91
N GLY A 142 37.66 3.65 -11.31
CA GLY A 142 38.12 4.73 -10.45
C GLY A 142 39.20 4.37 -9.42
N GLY A 143 39.56 3.09 -9.25
CA GLY A 143 40.66 2.66 -8.38
C GLY A 143 40.26 1.97 -7.08
N ASN A 144 38.99 1.60 -6.89
CA ASN A 144 38.49 0.91 -5.68
C ASN A 144 38.74 -0.61 -5.73
N THR A 145 38.98 -1.29 -4.62
CA THR A 145 39.07 -2.77 -4.58
C THR A 145 37.78 -3.42 -4.06
N VAL A 146 37.28 -4.46 -4.74
CA VAL A 146 35.96 -5.09 -4.51
C VAL A 146 36.09 -6.61 -4.38
N LYS A 147 35.41 -7.24 -3.42
CA LYS A 147 35.48 -8.70 -3.19
C LYS A 147 34.64 -9.45 -4.22
N ALA A 148 35.24 -10.41 -4.92
CA ALA A 148 34.52 -11.27 -5.84
C ALA A 148 33.71 -12.33 -5.08
N SER A 149 32.46 -12.01 -4.78
CA SER A 149 31.38 -12.96 -4.55
C SER A 149 30.11 -12.46 -5.23
N THR A 150 29.36 -13.42 -5.79
CA THR A 150 28.04 -13.30 -6.44
C THR A 150 27.89 -12.23 -7.53
N GLU A 151 28.03 -12.73 -8.77
CA GLU A 151 27.34 -12.30 -10.00
C GLU A 151 27.56 -10.88 -10.56
N HIS A 152 27.59 -9.83 -9.74
CA HIS A 152 27.73 -8.45 -10.23
C HIS A 152 29.19 -8.00 -10.45
N TYR A 153 30.12 -8.43 -9.60
CA TYR A 153 31.44 -7.78 -9.53
C TYR A 153 32.55 -8.47 -10.35
N VAL A 154 32.41 -9.77 -10.63
CA VAL A 154 33.32 -10.51 -11.54
C VAL A 154 33.18 -9.99 -12.97
N VAL A 155 31.95 -9.59 -13.32
CA VAL A 155 31.55 -8.95 -14.56
C VAL A 155 32.23 -7.59 -14.74
N MET A 156 32.16 -6.73 -13.72
CA MET A 156 32.76 -5.39 -13.77
C MET A 156 34.25 -5.48 -14.10
N GLN A 157 35.00 -6.42 -13.53
CA GLN A 157 36.43 -6.56 -13.83
C GLN A 157 36.74 -6.70 -15.33
N ASN A 158 35.89 -7.42 -16.08
CA ASN A 158 36.10 -7.67 -17.51
C ASN A 158 35.64 -6.47 -18.37
N ILE A 159 34.50 -5.85 -18.03
CA ILE A 159 34.02 -4.60 -18.65
C ILE A 159 35.09 -3.52 -18.57
N LEU A 160 35.71 -3.39 -17.40
CA LEU A 160 36.64 -2.30 -17.11
C LEU A 160 38.03 -2.58 -17.64
N SER A 161 38.38 -3.84 -17.86
CA SER A 161 39.58 -4.18 -18.59
C SER A 161 39.48 -3.74 -20.04
N ASP A 162 38.34 -3.98 -20.70
CA ASP A 162 38.17 -3.65 -22.13
C ASP A 162 37.80 -2.19 -22.36
N GLN A 163 36.84 -1.62 -21.61
CA GLN A 163 36.44 -0.21 -21.76
C GLN A 163 37.54 0.79 -21.36
N ARG A 164 38.48 0.38 -20.50
CA ARG A 164 39.67 1.20 -20.22
C ARG A 164 40.61 1.28 -21.43
N PHE A 165 40.56 0.30 -22.33
CA PHE A 165 41.36 0.25 -23.55
C PHE A 165 40.55 -0.33 -24.74
N PRO A 166 39.55 0.41 -25.27
CA PRO A 166 38.65 -0.13 -26.29
C PRO A 166 39.43 -0.71 -27.48
N GLY A 167 39.21 -2.01 -27.76
CA GLY A 167 39.94 -2.76 -28.80
C GLY A 167 41.27 -3.38 -28.35
N ASP A 168 41.49 -3.60 -27.06
CA ASP A 168 42.67 -4.28 -26.54
C ASP A 168 42.66 -5.78 -26.91
N THR A 169 43.50 -6.14 -27.89
CA THR A 169 43.67 -7.53 -28.32
C THR A 169 44.30 -8.44 -27.24
N GLU A 170 44.81 -7.88 -26.14
CA GLU A 170 45.36 -8.62 -25.00
C GLU A 170 44.37 -8.79 -23.83
N ALA A 171 43.16 -8.23 -23.94
CA ALA A 171 42.08 -8.49 -22.98
C ALA A 171 41.78 -9.98 -22.87
N LEU A 172 41.59 -10.47 -21.65
CA LEU A 172 41.32 -11.89 -21.40
C LEU A 172 40.00 -12.33 -22.06
N TYR A 173 39.05 -11.41 -22.17
CA TYR A 173 37.75 -11.54 -22.86
C TYR A 173 37.43 -10.19 -23.54
N PRO A 174 37.67 -10.02 -24.85
CA PRO A 174 37.26 -8.82 -25.58
C PRO A 174 35.74 -8.77 -25.70
N LEU A 175 35.16 -7.59 -25.53
CA LEU A 175 33.72 -7.34 -25.47
C LEU A 175 33.23 -6.56 -26.70
N ASP A 176 31.97 -6.76 -27.04
CA ASP A 176 31.23 -5.94 -27.99
C ASP A 176 30.74 -4.65 -27.31
N ASP A 177 31.45 -3.56 -27.60
CA ASP A 177 31.13 -2.21 -27.12
C ASP A 177 29.95 -1.55 -27.87
N GLU A 178 29.43 -2.18 -28.93
CA GLU A 178 28.33 -1.62 -29.72
C GLU A 178 26.98 -2.11 -29.21
N LEU A 179 26.42 -1.34 -28.28
CA LEU A 179 25.06 -1.56 -27.77
C LEU A 179 24.01 -1.06 -28.77
N PHE A 180 22.96 -1.85 -28.98
CA PHE A 180 21.77 -1.52 -29.76
C PHE A 180 20.54 -1.50 -28.86
N ILE A 181 19.66 -0.53 -29.05
CA ILE A 181 18.38 -0.47 -28.34
C ILE A 181 17.43 -1.54 -28.89
N VAL A 182 16.74 -2.22 -27.98
CA VAL A 182 15.68 -3.19 -28.27
C VAL A 182 14.36 -2.63 -27.77
N GLY A 183 13.38 -2.53 -28.67
CA GLY A 183 12.07 -1.96 -28.41
C GLY A 183 12.08 -0.44 -28.17
N GLY A 184 10.90 0.13 -27.92
CA GLY A 184 10.74 1.57 -27.66
C GLY A 184 11.01 2.48 -28.87
N GLU A 185 11.19 3.79 -28.60
CA GLU A 185 11.34 4.84 -29.63
C GLU A 185 12.60 4.64 -30.51
N TYR A 186 13.65 4.06 -29.93
CA TYR A 186 14.97 3.96 -30.54
C TYR A 186 15.34 2.55 -31.02
N ASP A 187 14.37 1.66 -31.15
CA ASP A 187 14.57 0.26 -31.55
C ASP A 187 15.51 0.09 -32.77
N GLY A 188 16.47 -0.82 -32.62
CA GLY A 188 17.48 -1.17 -33.62
C GLY A 188 18.56 -0.12 -33.88
N LYS A 189 18.58 1.01 -33.14
CA LYS A 189 19.62 2.05 -33.23
C LYS A 189 20.75 1.76 -32.25
N SER A 190 21.98 2.11 -32.62
CA SER A 190 23.10 1.99 -31.69
C SER A 190 23.08 3.12 -30.66
N VAL A 191 23.38 2.80 -29.41
CA VAL A 191 23.48 3.78 -28.31
C VAL A 191 24.51 4.86 -28.66
N ARG A 192 25.68 4.45 -29.17
CA ARG A 192 26.72 5.39 -29.61
C ARG A 192 26.21 6.32 -30.71
N GLY A 193 25.51 5.79 -31.72
CA GLY A 193 24.98 6.59 -32.83
C GLY A 193 23.93 7.60 -32.38
N LEU A 194 23.14 7.27 -31.37
CA LEU A 194 22.18 8.19 -30.75
C LEU A 194 22.90 9.33 -30.01
N LEU A 195 23.87 9.00 -29.15
CA LEU A 195 24.64 10.00 -28.38
C LEU A 195 25.51 10.91 -29.27
N GLU A 196 26.03 10.39 -30.38
CA GLU A 196 26.86 11.15 -31.33
C GLU A 196 26.03 11.93 -32.38
N GLY A 197 24.69 11.78 -32.38
CA GLY A 197 23.80 12.45 -33.31
C GLY A 197 23.92 11.96 -34.75
N GLU A 198 24.23 10.67 -34.96
CA GLU A 198 24.39 10.06 -36.29
C GLU A 198 23.06 9.92 -37.05
N TYR A 199 21.93 9.92 -36.34
CA TYR A 199 20.60 9.72 -36.90
C TYR A 199 19.91 11.06 -37.21
N GLU A 200 19.65 11.34 -38.50
CA GLU A 200 19.03 12.58 -38.96
C GLU A 200 17.65 12.80 -38.33
N GLY A 201 17.47 13.95 -37.65
CA GLY A 201 16.20 14.31 -37.00
C GLY A 201 16.05 13.84 -35.56
N ILE A 202 17.03 13.13 -35.00
CA ILE A 202 17.07 12.69 -33.59
C ILE A 202 18.17 13.49 -32.87
N THR A 203 17.87 14.00 -31.68
CA THR A 203 18.86 14.66 -30.82
C THR A 203 18.50 14.30 -29.38
N ILE A 204 19.39 13.55 -28.72
CA ILE A 204 19.24 13.20 -27.33
C ILE A 204 19.59 14.42 -26.48
N THR A 205 18.71 14.77 -25.56
CA THR A 205 18.91 15.83 -24.56
C THR A 205 19.05 15.22 -23.19
N ASP A 206 19.78 15.90 -22.30
CA ASP A 206 19.86 15.58 -20.88
C ASP A 206 18.44 15.66 -20.29
N THR A 207 17.83 14.50 -20.17
CA THR A 207 16.43 14.31 -19.77
C THR A 207 16.36 14.04 -18.28
N ASN A 208 17.39 13.39 -17.72
CA ASN A 208 17.47 13.07 -16.30
C ASN A 208 18.02 14.24 -15.44
N GLY A 209 18.46 15.34 -16.05
CA GLY A 209 18.89 16.56 -15.38
C GLY A 209 20.24 16.45 -14.65
N ASP A 210 21.04 15.42 -14.91
CA ASP A 210 22.32 15.16 -14.22
C ASP A 210 23.50 15.96 -14.81
N GLY A 211 23.26 16.73 -15.87
CA GLY A 211 24.24 17.57 -16.53
C GLY A 211 25.09 16.84 -17.58
N LYS A 212 24.79 15.57 -17.88
CA LYS A 212 25.45 14.77 -18.91
C LYS A 212 24.41 14.23 -19.89
N VAL A 213 24.88 13.92 -21.10
CA VAL A 213 24.08 13.20 -22.11
C VAL A 213 24.71 11.83 -22.25
N ASP A 214 24.06 10.80 -21.71
CA ASP A 214 24.54 9.43 -21.75
C ASP A 214 23.40 8.42 -21.97
N ILE A 215 23.70 7.13 -21.81
CA ILE A 215 22.74 6.05 -22.06
C ILE A 215 21.49 6.14 -21.17
N LYS A 216 21.57 6.80 -20.01
CA LYS A 216 20.42 7.04 -19.12
C LYS A 216 19.41 8.02 -19.70
N ASP A 217 19.81 8.84 -20.68
CA ASP A 217 18.90 9.74 -21.41
C ASP A 217 18.22 9.07 -22.61
N ILE A 218 18.63 7.83 -22.92
CA ILE A 218 18.09 7.03 -24.02
C ILE A 218 17.17 5.94 -23.46
N LEU A 219 17.58 5.30 -22.38
CA LEU A 219 16.81 4.24 -21.74
C LEU A 219 15.75 4.85 -20.82
N SER A 220 14.54 4.29 -20.86
CA SER A 220 13.56 4.48 -19.79
C SER A 220 13.77 3.41 -18.72
N ALA A 221 13.41 3.75 -17.49
CA ALA A 221 13.38 2.80 -16.38
C ALA A 221 12.52 1.57 -16.77
N ASN A 222 13.09 0.36 -16.67
CA ASN A 222 12.41 -0.88 -17.04
C ASN A 222 13.04 -2.10 -16.38
N GLU A 223 12.57 -2.53 -15.21
CA GLU A 223 13.09 -3.73 -14.55
C GLU A 223 12.27 -5.00 -14.80
N THR A 224 11.04 -4.84 -15.27
CA THR A 224 10.02 -5.88 -15.37
C THR A 224 10.04 -6.58 -16.72
N GLU A 225 10.25 -5.81 -17.79
CA GLU A 225 10.26 -6.30 -19.17
C GLU A 225 11.68 -6.41 -19.69
N ILE A 226 11.88 -7.32 -20.63
CA ILE A 226 13.20 -7.58 -21.22
C ILE A 226 13.24 -7.47 -22.75
N ASP A 227 12.12 -7.06 -23.34
CA ASP A 227 11.92 -6.90 -24.78
C ASP A 227 11.76 -5.43 -25.20
N SER A 228 11.75 -4.49 -24.25
CA SER A 228 11.63 -3.05 -24.49
C SER A 228 12.62 -2.27 -23.62
N ASN A 229 13.02 -1.05 -24.02
CA ASN A 229 13.87 -0.14 -23.21
C ASN A 229 15.17 -0.74 -22.63
N ILE A 230 15.82 -1.62 -23.40
CA ILE A 230 17.10 -2.24 -23.04
C ILE A 230 18.12 -2.01 -24.15
N ALA A 231 19.36 -1.77 -23.76
CA ALA A 231 20.50 -1.72 -24.67
C ALA A 231 21.25 -3.05 -24.64
N VAL A 232 21.42 -3.71 -25.79
CA VAL A 232 22.02 -5.05 -25.88
C VAL A 232 23.24 -5.08 -26.81
N SER A 233 24.23 -5.89 -26.49
CA SER A 233 25.32 -6.30 -27.38
C SER A 233 25.37 -7.81 -27.49
N SER A 234 26.35 -8.37 -28.22
CA SER A 234 26.51 -9.82 -28.26
C SER A 234 26.92 -10.46 -26.93
N ASP A 235 27.42 -9.67 -25.98
CA ASP A 235 28.03 -10.18 -24.74
C ASP A 235 27.24 -9.82 -23.47
N TYR A 236 26.58 -8.65 -23.46
CA TYR A 236 25.86 -8.13 -22.31
C TYR A 236 24.70 -7.23 -22.72
N SER A 237 23.80 -6.96 -21.77
CA SER A 237 22.77 -5.94 -21.87
C SER A 237 22.85 -4.96 -20.72
N VAL A 238 22.29 -3.78 -20.94
CA VAL A 238 22.20 -2.66 -20.02
C VAL A 238 20.76 -2.20 -19.97
N THR A 239 20.24 -2.13 -18.76
CA THR A 239 18.89 -1.67 -18.47
C THR A 239 18.98 -0.50 -17.51
N LEU A 240 18.14 0.51 -17.67
CA LEU A 240 17.98 1.54 -16.66
C LEU A 240 17.03 1.02 -15.58
N LYS A 241 17.51 0.97 -14.36
CA LYS A 241 16.72 0.66 -13.17
C LYS A 241 15.77 1.82 -12.86
N ASP A 242 14.74 1.52 -12.09
CA ASP A 242 13.76 2.52 -11.63
C ASP A 242 14.42 3.56 -10.70
N ASP A 243 15.54 3.19 -10.06
CA ASP A 243 16.40 4.08 -9.24
C ASP A 243 17.39 4.93 -10.07
N GLY A 244 17.34 4.86 -11.41
CA GLY A 244 18.22 5.59 -12.32
C GLY A 244 19.65 5.05 -12.41
N LYS A 245 19.96 3.92 -11.78
CA LYS A 245 21.24 3.20 -11.95
C LYS A 245 21.16 2.29 -13.17
N LEU A 246 22.32 1.95 -13.73
CA LEU A 246 22.39 1.02 -14.84
C LEU A 246 22.63 -0.39 -14.32
N LEU A 247 21.79 -1.32 -14.73
CA LEU A 247 21.92 -2.74 -14.47
C LEU A 247 22.57 -3.43 -15.68
N TYR A 248 23.69 -4.13 -15.44
CA TYR A 248 24.41 -4.87 -16.48
C TYR A 248 24.15 -6.37 -16.36
N ARG A 249 23.62 -6.99 -17.42
CA ARG A 249 23.28 -8.43 -17.46
C ARG A 249 24.13 -9.15 -18.52
N TRP A 250 24.64 -10.34 -18.21
CA TRP A 250 25.65 -11.04 -19.04
C TRP A 250 25.17 -12.35 -19.62
N GLY A 251 25.58 -12.64 -20.86
CA GLY A 251 25.43 -13.97 -21.47
C GLY A 251 24.15 -14.20 -22.26
N ASN A 252 24.00 -15.42 -22.81
CA ASN A 252 22.96 -15.78 -23.79
C ASN A 252 21.69 -16.32 -23.10
N THR A 253 21.35 -15.87 -21.90
CA THR A 253 20.17 -16.29 -21.12
C THR A 253 19.91 -15.24 -20.06
N ILE A 254 18.69 -14.71 -19.98
CA ILE A 254 18.38 -13.63 -19.04
C ILE A 254 18.16 -14.20 -17.64
N LYS A 255 18.83 -13.56 -16.68
CA LYS A 255 18.48 -13.55 -15.25
C LYS A 255 17.22 -12.70 -15.05
N LYS A 256 16.04 -13.32 -15.07
CA LYS A 256 15.05 -13.04 -14.02
C LYS A 256 15.32 -14.10 -12.95
N PRO A 257 15.56 -13.76 -11.68
CA PRO A 257 15.53 -14.78 -10.62
C PRO A 257 14.20 -15.52 -10.76
N ASN A 258 14.20 -16.85 -10.68
CA ASN A 258 12.97 -17.62 -10.64
C ASN A 258 12.30 -17.32 -9.30
N ASP A 259 11.51 -16.26 -9.24
CA ASP A 259 10.91 -15.79 -8.00
C ASP A 259 9.69 -16.65 -7.68
N VAL A 260 9.65 -17.22 -6.47
CA VAL A 260 8.44 -17.87 -5.98
C VAL A 260 7.51 -16.79 -5.48
N ARG A 261 6.33 -16.70 -6.10
CA ARG A 261 5.30 -15.73 -5.74
C ARG A 261 4.22 -16.40 -4.92
N LEU A 262 3.84 -15.73 -3.86
CA LEU A 262 2.69 -16.09 -3.06
C LEU A 262 1.65 -15.00 -3.18
N GLU A 263 0.39 -15.42 -3.19
CA GLU A 263 -0.77 -14.57 -3.21
C GLU A 263 -1.72 -15.05 -2.12
N ALA A 264 -2.14 -14.12 -1.27
CA ALA A 264 -3.10 -14.37 -0.21
C ALA A 264 -4.14 -13.27 -0.23
N THR A 265 -5.40 -13.65 -0.04
CA THR A 265 -6.51 -12.73 0.18
C THR A 265 -6.94 -12.84 1.63
N MET A 266 -7.02 -11.72 2.33
CA MET A 266 -7.55 -11.62 3.68
C MET A 266 -8.93 -10.95 3.65
N ASP A 267 -9.86 -11.46 4.45
CA ASP A 267 -11.19 -10.87 4.57
C ASP A 267 -11.11 -9.43 5.08
N LEU A 268 -11.97 -8.57 4.55
CA LEU A 268 -12.24 -7.22 5.06
C LEU A 268 -13.49 -7.23 5.95
N PRO A 269 -13.78 -6.17 6.71
CA PRO A 269 -15.00 -6.09 7.51
C PRO A 269 -16.26 -6.30 6.65
N ASP A 270 -17.19 -7.13 7.11
CA ASP A 270 -18.42 -7.46 6.39
C ASP A 270 -19.21 -6.19 6.06
N GLU A 271 -19.25 -5.23 6.99
CA GLU A 271 -19.95 -3.94 6.85
C GLU A 271 -19.39 -3.03 5.74
N TRP A 272 -18.19 -3.30 5.23
CA TRP A 272 -17.63 -2.58 4.08
C TRP A 272 -18.21 -3.03 2.75
N SER A 273 -18.82 -4.21 2.70
CA SER A 273 -19.50 -4.73 1.49
C SER A 273 -20.96 -4.29 1.40
N GLU A 274 -21.50 -3.70 2.47
CA GLU A 274 -22.89 -3.29 2.58
C GLU A 274 -23.26 -2.21 1.55
N TYR A 275 -24.45 -2.37 0.97
CA TYR A 275 -25.03 -1.42 0.04
C TYR A 275 -25.46 -0.13 0.74
N ASN A 276 -24.97 1.01 0.25
CA ASN A 276 -25.43 2.33 0.66
C ASN A 276 -26.60 2.76 -0.25
N PRO A 277 -27.83 2.90 0.28
CA PRO A 277 -29.00 3.21 -0.54
C PRO A 277 -29.04 4.65 -1.07
N TYR A 278 -28.28 5.58 -0.48
CA TYR A 278 -28.19 6.96 -0.95
C TYR A 278 -27.28 7.14 -2.16
N THR A 279 -26.24 6.32 -2.24
CA THR A 279 -25.19 6.45 -3.26
C THR A 279 -25.22 5.27 -4.24
N SER A 280 -25.95 4.21 -3.90
CA SER A 280 -25.95 2.87 -4.50
C SER A 280 -24.57 2.26 -4.75
N LEU A 281 -23.58 2.77 -4.03
CA LEU A 281 -22.25 2.22 -3.87
C LEU A 281 -22.14 1.60 -2.48
N ARG A 282 -20.95 1.15 -2.08
CA ARG A 282 -20.69 0.67 -0.72
C ARG A 282 -20.65 1.83 0.28
N ASN A 283 -20.70 1.54 1.58
CA ASN A 283 -20.41 2.57 2.59
C ASN A 283 -18.92 2.96 2.55
N ILE A 284 -18.62 4.23 2.83
CA ILE A 284 -17.23 4.70 2.99
C ILE A 284 -16.90 4.69 4.48
N TYR A 285 -15.78 4.08 4.84
CA TYR A 285 -15.20 4.15 6.17
C TYR A 285 -13.84 4.84 6.10
N HIS A 286 -13.51 5.64 7.10
CA HIS A 286 -12.19 6.21 7.31
C HIS A 286 -11.40 5.22 8.17
N VAL A 287 -10.25 4.79 7.68
CA VAL A 287 -9.36 3.86 8.36
C VAL A 287 -8.42 4.68 9.23
N THR A 288 -8.54 4.55 10.54
CA THR A 288 -7.78 5.35 11.51
C THR A 288 -6.46 4.69 11.92
N GLU A 289 -6.41 3.36 11.83
CA GLU A 289 -5.20 2.57 12.05
C GLU A 289 -5.28 1.29 11.23
N ALA A 290 -4.18 0.92 10.55
CA ALA A 290 -4.10 -0.34 9.84
C ALA A 290 -2.67 -0.88 9.85
N GLU A 291 -2.50 -2.12 10.33
CA GLU A 291 -1.22 -2.80 10.41
C GLU A 291 -1.30 -4.18 9.74
N LEU A 292 -0.26 -4.54 8.98
CA LEU A 292 -0.05 -5.89 8.45
C LEU A 292 1.11 -6.54 9.19
N VAL A 293 0.83 -7.64 9.89
CA VAL A 293 1.80 -8.40 10.66
C VAL A 293 2.11 -9.71 9.92
N VAL A 294 3.37 -9.94 9.54
CA VAL A 294 3.78 -11.16 8.83
C VAL A 294 4.74 -11.97 9.69
N HIS A 295 4.39 -13.23 9.96
CA HIS A 295 5.23 -14.15 10.72
C HIS A 295 6.08 -15.02 9.79
N HIS A 296 7.39 -15.01 9.99
CA HIS A 296 8.32 -15.77 9.14
C HIS A 296 9.61 -16.14 9.87
N THR A 297 10.51 -16.86 9.20
CA THR A 297 11.85 -17.14 9.73
C THR A 297 12.89 -16.17 9.20
N ILE A 298 13.93 -15.91 9.99
CA ILE A 298 15.09 -15.13 9.60
C ILE A 298 16.01 -15.96 8.70
N THR A 299 16.31 -15.45 7.53
CA THR A 299 17.21 -16.05 6.54
C THR A 299 18.65 -15.58 6.77
N ASN A 300 19.62 -16.26 6.13
CA ASN A 300 21.05 -15.94 6.21
C ASN A 300 21.50 -14.86 5.22
N ASN A 301 20.58 -14.33 4.44
CA ASN A 301 20.86 -13.29 3.46
C ASN A 301 20.22 -12.00 4.00
N PRO A 302 21.00 -10.92 4.21
CA PRO A 302 20.43 -9.63 4.55
C PRO A 302 19.43 -9.10 3.50
N ASN A 303 19.32 -9.72 2.32
CA ASN A 303 18.30 -9.42 1.31
C ASN A 303 17.04 -10.31 1.36
N ASP A 304 17.02 -11.41 2.11
CA ASP A 304 15.90 -12.38 2.10
C ASP A 304 15.02 -12.25 3.35
N GLN A 305 14.93 -11.05 3.91
CA GLN A 305 13.89 -10.73 4.88
C GLN A 305 12.60 -10.46 4.10
N ILE A 306 11.45 -10.91 4.59
CA ILE A 306 10.16 -10.49 4.02
C ILE A 306 10.05 -9.00 4.26
N ARG A 307 10.28 -8.21 3.20
CA ARG A 307 10.23 -6.75 3.20
C ARG A 307 9.13 -6.34 2.22
N PRO A 308 8.11 -5.57 2.64
CA PRO A 308 7.33 -4.80 1.68
C PRO A 308 8.31 -3.85 0.98
N GLU A 309 8.31 -3.84 -0.34
CA GLU A 309 9.27 -3.26 -1.29
C GLU A 309 10.55 -2.55 -0.77
N ASP A 310 11.73 -3.09 -1.11
CA ASP A 310 12.60 -2.55 -2.19
C ASP A 310 13.94 -3.33 -2.25
N PHE A 311 14.49 -3.41 -3.46
CA PHE A 311 15.64 -4.18 -3.92
C PHE A 311 17.01 -3.68 -3.42
N GLU A 312 17.09 -3.09 -2.24
CA GLU A 312 18.29 -2.36 -1.83
C GLU A 312 18.53 -2.40 -0.31
N ASN A 313 19.03 -3.52 0.21
CA ASN A 313 19.86 -3.45 1.43
C ASN A 313 20.87 -4.59 1.54
N GLU A 314 21.75 -4.65 0.53
CA GLU A 314 23.01 -5.37 0.66
C GLU A 314 24.05 -4.42 1.32
N ALA A 315 24.00 -4.33 2.65
CA ALA A 315 24.99 -3.73 3.55
C ALA A 315 25.09 -2.18 3.62
N ALA A 316 24.12 -1.52 4.26
CA ALA A 316 24.38 -0.26 4.96
C ALA A 316 24.94 -0.56 6.36
N ILE A 317 26.27 -0.54 6.50
CA ILE A 317 26.94 -0.35 7.80
C ILE A 317 27.82 0.89 7.66
N GLY A 318 27.21 2.05 7.88
CA GLY A 318 27.92 3.31 8.05
C GLY A 318 28.21 3.52 9.53
N THR A 319 29.47 3.71 9.92
CA THR A 319 29.80 4.17 11.27
C THR A 319 29.88 5.68 11.31
N LEU A 320 29.20 6.30 12.28
CA LEU A 320 29.34 7.72 12.59
C LEU A 320 30.84 8.06 12.82
N PRO A 321 31.45 8.99 12.06
CA PRO A 321 32.83 9.40 12.30
C PRO A 321 32.93 10.12 13.63
N GLU A 322 33.98 9.82 14.40
CA GLU A 322 34.31 10.62 15.58
C GLU A 322 34.54 12.08 15.14
N TYR A 323 33.90 13.02 15.83
CA TYR A 323 34.04 14.45 15.56
C TYR A 323 34.42 15.22 16.82
N ILE A 324 35.06 16.37 16.62
CA ILE A 324 35.47 17.31 17.66
C ILE A 324 34.77 18.63 17.40
N ILE A 325 34.08 19.14 18.43
CA ILE A 325 33.49 20.47 18.41
C ILE A 325 34.59 21.49 18.70
N VAL A 326 34.83 22.41 17.76
CA VAL A 326 35.82 23.48 17.87
C VAL A 326 35.08 24.82 18.01
N PRO A 327 34.89 25.34 19.22
CA PRO A 327 34.04 26.52 19.47
C PRO A 327 34.62 27.85 18.97
N ASP A 328 35.93 27.91 18.66
CA ASP A 328 36.64 29.12 18.18
C ASP A 328 37.44 28.83 16.90
N TYR A 329 36.83 28.12 15.94
CA TYR A 329 37.49 27.79 14.68
C TYR A 329 37.69 29.03 13.81
N ASN A 330 38.93 29.27 13.41
CA ASN A 330 39.31 30.40 12.55
C ASN A 330 40.53 30.07 11.67
N LEU A 331 40.73 28.78 11.37
CA LEU A 331 41.87 28.32 10.58
C LEU A 331 41.70 28.63 9.09
N ASP A 332 40.46 28.82 8.65
CA ASP A 332 40.08 29.18 7.28
C ASP A 332 39.99 30.71 7.04
N GLY A 333 40.20 31.51 8.10
CA GLY A 333 40.21 32.97 8.02
C GLY A 333 38.83 33.62 7.90
N GLN A 334 37.73 32.89 8.11
CA GLN A 334 36.36 33.39 8.00
C GLN A 334 35.79 33.97 9.32
N GLY A 335 36.62 34.06 10.37
CA GLY A 335 36.20 34.54 11.69
C GLY A 335 35.93 33.38 12.65
N ALA A 336 36.09 33.66 13.95
CA ALA A 336 35.90 32.68 15.02
C ALA A 336 34.43 32.28 15.13
N ARG A 337 34.17 30.98 15.06
CA ARG A 337 32.84 30.36 15.12
C ARG A 337 32.95 28.92 15.58
N GLU A 338 31.84 28.33 16.00
CA GLU A 338 31.80 26.90 16.26
C GLU A 338 31.72 26.13 14.94
N VAL A 339 32.59 25.12 14.81
CA VAL A 339 32.48 24.12 13.76
C VAL A 339 32.64 22.74 14.37
N TRP A 340 32.03 21.75 13.73
CA TRP A 340 32.27 20.34 14.05
C TRP A 340 33.21 19.81 12.98
N ILE A 341 34.34 19.25 13.40
CA ILE A 341 35.33 18.70 12.48
C ILE A 341 35.59 17.24 12.78
N THR A 342 35.99 16.50 11.76
CA THR A 342 36.32 15.08 11.88
C THR A 342 37.59 14.90 12.71
N ALA A 343 37.58 13.92 13.61
CA ALA A 343 38.70 13.65 14.52
C ALA A 343 39.86 12.95 13.81
N ASP A 344 39.55 12.09 12.84
CA ASP A 344 40.48 11.26 12.06
C ASP A 344 40.15 11.29 10.56
N ASP A 345 41.07 10.76 9.73
CA ASP A 345 40.86 10.58 8.29
C ASP A 345 39.86 9.43 8.07
N TYR A 346 38.85 9.63 7.22
CA TYR A 346 37.89 8.58 6.86
C TYR A 346 37.42 8.74 5.42
N TYR A 347 36.97 7.64 4.82
CA TYR A 347 36.31 7.65 3.52
C TYR A 347 34.81 7.70 3.74
N ALA A 348 34.14 8.67 3.14
CA ALA A 348 32.69 8.70 3.07
C ALA A 348 32.16 7.60 2.16
N GLY A 349 30.86 7.39 2.26
CA GLY A 349 30.19 6.33 1.53
C GLY A 349 30.36 6.41 0.00
N ASP A 350 30.37 7.62 -0.55
CA ASP A 350 30.62 7.90 -1.97
C ASP A 350 32.08 7.65 -2.41
N GLY A 351 32.94 7.18 -1.50
CA GLY A 351 34.37 6.98 -1.73
C GLY A 351 35.21 8.25 -1.60
N THR A 352 34.62 9.39 -1.21
CA THR A 352 35.35 10.64 -0.98
C THR A 352 36.18 10.54 0.29
N LEU A 353 37.50 10.78 0.20
CA LEU A 353 38.36 10.91 1.37
C LEU A 353 38.09 12.25 2.05
N TYR A 354 37.72 12.20 3.33
CA TYR A 354 37.66 13.34 4.20
C TYR A 354 38.78 13.24 5.24
N GLU A 355 39.77 14.13 5.13
CA GLU A 355 40.88 14.20 6.08
C GLU A 355 40.40 14.67 7.45
N ALA A 356 41.11 14.29 8.51
CA ALA A 356 40.93 14.81 9.87
C ALA A 356 40.93 16.34 9.84
N GLY A 357 39.90 16.96 10.40
CA GLY A 357 39.69 18.40 10.32
C GLY A 357 38.70 18.86 9.25
N THR A 358 38.06 17.93 8.52
CA THR A 358 36.96 18.24 7.60
C THR A 358 35.75 18.76 8.38
N ILE A 359 35.16 19.87 7.95
CA ILE A 359 34.02 20.51 8.63
C ILE A 359 32.71 19.79 8.27
N LEU A 360 32.07 19.20 9.28
CA LEU A 360 30.77 18.54 9.20
C LEU A 360 29.60 19.51 9.47
N ARG A 361 29.83 20.50 10.33
CA ARG A 361 28.82 21.51 10.70
C ARG A 361 29.49 22.86 10.91
N ASP A 362 28.86 23.93 10.45
CA ASP A 362 29.40 25.30 10.52
C ASP A 362 28.32 26.34 10.85
N ASP A 363 28.47 27.04 11.98
CA ASP A 363 27.56 28.12 12.41
C ASP A 363 27.50 29.30 11.41
N LEU A 364 28.54 29.51 10.61
CA LEU A 364 28.51 30.53 9.55
C LEU A 364 27.57 30.11 8.42
N LEU A 365 27.48 28.81 8.13
CA LEU A 365 26.57 28.28 7.12
C LEU A 365 25.12 28.45 7.58
N ALA A 366 24.83 28.17 8.86
CA ALA A 366 23.53 28.45 9.47
C ALA A 366 23.12 29.93 9.35
N GLN A 367 24.07 30.86 9.60
CA GLN A 367 23.83 32.30 9.45
C GLN A 367 23.61 32.72 7.99
N GLN A 368 24.31 32.10 7.05
CA GLN A 368 24.14 32.35 5.62
C GLN A 368 22.82 31.79 5.09
N TRP A 369 22.43 30.60 5.55
CA TRP A 369 21.14 29.99 5.26
C TRP A 369 19.99 30.90 5.68
N ALA A 370 19.99 31.34 6.94
CA ALA A 370 18.98 32.26 7.50
C ALA A 370 18.92 33.63 6.79
N ALA A 371 20.00 34.03 6.12
CA ALA A 371 20.08 35.28 5.36
C ALA A 371 19.78 35.11 3.86
N SER A 372 19.56 33.88 3.40
CA SER A 372 19.29 33.53 2.00
C SER A 372 17.80 33.31 1.75
N ASP A 373 17.40 33.37 0.48
CA ASP A 373 16.03 33.04 0.07
C ASP A 373 15.71 31.55 0.31
N LEU A 374 16.73 30.69 0.49
CA LEU A 374 16.57 29.26 0.79
C LEU A 374 16.00 28.99 2.19
N ALA A 375 16.04 29.96 3.11
CA ALA A 375 15.39 29.84 4.42
C ALA A 375 13.87 29.66 4.30
N THR A 376 13.27 30.04 3.17
CA THR A 376 11.83 29.86 2.90
C THR A 376 11.46 28.40 2.60
N ILE A 377 12.44 27.54 2.31
CA ILE A 377 12.25 26.11 1.99
C ILE A 377 12.15 25.26 3.27
N GLY A 378 12.42 25.83 4.45
CA GLY A 378 12.12 25.16 5.74
C GLY A 378 13.04 24.00 6.14
N ALA A 379 14.21 23.81 5.53
CA ALA A 379 15.13 22.74 5.94
C ALA A 379 15.82 23.04 7.29
N GLU A 380 15.45 22.30 8.34
CA GLU A 380 16.06 22.38 9.69
C GLU A 380 17.58 22.20 9.65
N ASP A 381 18.01 21.31 8.77
CA ASP A 381 19.38 20.93 8.50
C ASP A 381 20.24 22.08 7.94
N GLY A 382 19.66 22.87 7.04
CA GLY A 382 20.25 24.12 6.56
C GLY A 382 20.29 25.20 7.65
N ALA A 383 19.26 25.25 8.49
CA ALA A 383 19.21 26.17 9.64
C ALA A 383 20.22 25.79 10.74
N ALA A 384 20.59 24.52 10.87
CA ALA A 384 21.60 24.02 11.79
C ALA A 384 23.03 24.11 11.24
N GLY A 385 23.21 24.39 9.94
CA GLY A 385 24.51 24.64 9.31
C GLY A 385 25.31 23.37 8.99
N PHE A 386 24.64 22.23 8.78
CA PHE A 386 25.30 20.99 8.38
C PHE A 386 25.84 21.05 6.95
N THR A 387 27.01 20.47 6.72
CA THR A 387 27.67 20.44 5.41
C THR A 387 27.39 19.12 4.68
N ASN A 388 27.72 19.06 3.39
CA ASN A 388 27.61 17.81 2.63
C ASN A 388 28.44 16.65 3.24
N ALA A 389 29.50 16.98 3.98
CA ALA A 389 30.32 15.98 4.67
C ALA A 389 29.59 15.31 5.85
N TRP A 390 28.56 15.96 6.43
CA TRP A 390 27.72 15.38 7.49
C TRP A 390 26.74 14.32 6.95
N TYR A 391 26.12 14.58 5.80
CA TYR A 391 25.17 13.63 5.20
C TYR A 391 25.84 12.39 4.63
N THR A 392 27.09 12.52 4.19
CA THR A 392 27.87 11.41 3.66
C THR A 392 28.49 10.52 4.75
N THR A 393 28.16 10.77 6.03
CA THR A 393 28.80 10.14 7.20
C THR A 393 27.89 9.64 8.30
N MET A 394 26.61 10.01 8.32
CA MET A 394 25.70 9.52 9.35
C MET A 394 25.11 8.16 8.98
N ASP A 395 25.15 7.29 9.97
CA ASP A 395 24.27 6.14 10.12
C ASP A 395 22.83 6.65 10.24
N ARG A 396 21.99 6.31 9.28
CA ARG A 396 20.54 6.35 9.45
C ARG A 396 20.07 4.95 9.16
N GLU A 397 19.91 4.17 10.22
CA GLU A 397 19.04 2.98 10.24
C GLU A 397 17.71 3.39 9.58
N PRO A 398 17.35 2.83 8.41
CA PRO A 398 16.14 3.25 7.71
C PRO A 398 14.85 2.83 8.43
N PHE A 399 14.93 2.13 9.57
CA PHE A 399 13.80 1.45 10.20
C PHE A 399 13.64 1.68 11.70
N GLU A 400 14.20 2.74 12.28
CA GLU A 400 13.67 3.19 13.58
C GLU A 400 12.37 3.95 13.32
N PRO A 401 11.20 3.43 13.73
CA PRO A 401 10.01 4.26 13.80
C PRO A 401 10.34 5.42 14.73
N VAL A 402 10.26 6.65 14.20
CA VAL A 402 10.41 7.84 15.03
C VAL A 402 9.14 7.92 15.84
N LEU A 403 9.17 7.47 17.08
CA LEU A 403 8.07 7.66 18.00
C LEU A 403 8.07 9.11 18.49
N ASN A 404 6.88 9.61 18.84
CA ASN A 404 6.75 10.86 19.58
C ASN A 404 7.52 10.78 20.93
N GLU A 405 7.76 11.92 21.58
CA GLU A 405 8.66 12.01 22.76
C GLU A 405 8.24 11.09 23.94
N ASP A 406 7.00 10.59 23.95
CA ASP A 406 6.46 9.69 24.96
C ASP A 406 6.30 8.22 24.52
N GLY A 407 6.60 7.89 23.26
CA GLY A 407 6.61 6.51 22.76
C GLY A 407 5.22 5.92 22.54
N THR A 408 4.18 6.76 22.39
CA THR A 408 2.79 6.32 22.31
C THR A 408 2.16 6.48 20.92
N GLU A 409 2.77 7.29 20.06
CA GLU A 409 2.34 7.49 18.67
C GLU A 409 3.59 7.56 17.78
N TYR A 410 3.43 7.26 16.50
CA TYR A 410 4.46 7.60 15.52
C TYR A 410 4.54 9.13 15.40
N ALA A 411 5.73 9.69 15.49
CA ALA A 411 5.96 11.11 15.23
C ALA A 411 5.81 11.41 13.74
N ASP A 412 5.34 12.63 13.42
CA ASP A 412 5.18 13.12 12.05
C ASP A 412 6.41 12.79 11.17
N SER A 413 6.18 11.91 10.18
CA SER A 413 7.13 11.48 9.14
C SER A 413 8.47 10.95 9.67
N GLY A 414 8.47 9.69 10.13
CA GLY A 414 9.66 8.83 10.18
C GLY A 414 10.18 8.47 8.78
N PRO A 415 11.32 7.76 8.65
CA PRO A 415 11.93 7.48 7.36
C PRO A 415 10.94 6.74 6.45
N ARG A 416 10.66 7.39 5.31
CA ARG A 416 9.69 7.02 4.29
C ARG A 416 9.94 5.61 3.77
N TRP A 417 9.03 4.69 4.05
CA TRP A 417 8.73 3.61 3.12
C TRP A 417 8.01 4.23 1.93
N ARG A 418 8.52 4.02 0.71
CA ARG A 418 7.89 4.52 -0.51
C ARG A 418 7.15 3.39 -1.21
N LEU A 419 5.84 3.31 -0.99
CA LEU A 419 4.92 2.89 -2.03
C LEU A 419 4.67 4.08 -2.98
N LYS A 420 5.60 4.30 -3.91
CA LYS A 420 5.33 4.71 -5.31
C LYS A 420 6.65 4.73 -6.10
N THR A 421 6.58 4.09 -7.26
CA THR A 421 7.53 4.21 -8.37
C THR A 421 7.54 5.66 -8.93
N ASP A 422 8.72 6.05 -9.43
CA ASP A 422 9.11 7.31 -10.09
C ASP A 422 9.59 8.47 -9.17
N LYS A 423 10.76 8.97 -9.58
CA LYS A 423 11.29 10.33 -9.44
C LYS A 423 11.94 10.78 -8.12
N TYR A 424 13.28 10.70 -8.16
CA TYR A 424 14.31 11.40 -7.38
C TYR A 424 14.21 11.43 -5.84
N GLY A 425 15.24 10.83 -5.23
CA GLY A 425 15.90 11.45 -4.08
C GLY A 425 16.08 10.57 -2.84
N GLN A 426 16.68 9.39 -2.98
CA GLN A 426 17.43 8.74 -1.90
C GLN A 426 18.71 8.11 -2.47
N ASP A 427 19.86 8.70 -2.15
CA ASP A 427 21.18 8.07 -2.31
C ASP A 427 21.41 7.15 -1.10
N LEU A 428 21.69 5.88 -1.36
CA LEU A 428 21.97 4.89 -0.32
C LEU A 428 23.27 5.16 0.46
N PRO A 429 23.34 4.76 1.75
CA PRO A 429 24.56 4.81 2.57
C PRO A 429 25.60 3.79 2.10
N SER A 430 26.86 4.01 2.49
CA SER A 430 27.97 3.18 1.99
C SER A 430 29.03 2.86 3.04
N VAL A 431 29.75 1.79 2.73
CA VAL A 431 30.62 0.99 3.59
C VAL A 431 32.00 1.61 3.82
N VAL A 432 32.50 1.57 5.05
CA VAL A 432 33.89 1.90 5.41
C VAL A 432 34.85 0.75 5.04
N ILE A 433 35.92 1.04 4.29
CA ILE A 433 36.99 0.08 3.98
C ILE A 433 38.26 0.42 4.79
N PRO A 434 38.78 -0.50 5.62
CA PRO A 434 40.04 -0.28 6.33
C PRO A 434 41.22 -0.14 5.36
N ILE A 435 42.10 0.83 5.62
CA ILE A 435 43.30 1.10 4.82
C ILE A 435 44.35 -0.03 4.94
N ASP A 436 44.31 -0.84 6.03
CA ASP A 436 45.19 -1.98 6.23
C ASP A 436 44.38 -3.26 6.59
N PRO A 437 44.40 -4.31 5.74
CA PRO A 437 43.69 -5.57 6.00
C PRO A 437 44.30 -6.43 7.12
N SER A 438 45.33 -5.94 7.82
CA SER A 438 45.98 -6.61 8.96
C SER A 438 45.64 -6.02 10.33
N ASP A 439 44.87 -4.92 10.39
CA ASP A 439 44.36 -4.38 11.64
C ASP A 439 43.19 -5.21 12.17
N GLU A 440 43.10 -5.31 13.51
CA GLU A 440 41.97 -5.96 14.17
C GLU A 440 40.72 -5.13 13.88
N PRO A 441 39.64 -5.72 13.35
CA PRO A 441 38.43 -4.97 13.02
C PRO A 441 37.89 -4.29 14.30
N PRO A 442 37.35 -3.07 14.21
CA PRO A 442 36.93 -2.31 15.38
C PRO A 442 35.43 -2.40 15.72
N PRO A 443 34.67 -3.50 15.51
CA PRO A 443 33.32 -3.53 16.08
C PRO A 443 33.40 -3.85 17.57
N THR A 444 33.03 -2.87 18.38
CA THR A 444 32.38 -3.09 19.67
C THR A 444 31.00 -2.44 19.59
N ASN A 445 30.04 -3.12 18.96
CA ASN A 445 28.61 -2.89 19.15
C ASN A 445 27.98 -4.23 19.51
N ASP A 446 26.95 -4.20 20.36
CA ASP A 446 26.20 -5.40 20.71
C ASP A 446 25.69 -6.06 19.43
N GLU A 447 26.16 -7.29 19.18
CA GLU A 447 25.67 -8.12 18.10
C GLU A 447 24.29 -8.65 18.53
N VAL A 448 23.20 -8.04 18.07
CA VAL A 448 21.95 -8.81 17.95
C VAL A 448 22.12 -9.72 16.75
N LYS A 449 22.75 -10.86 17.00
CA LYS A 449 22.78 -11.97 16.03
C LYS A 449 21.41 -12.60 16.02
N TYR A 450 20.65 -12.30 14.98
CA TYR A 450 19.53 -13.13 14.61
C TYR A 450 20.05 -14.49 14.15
N GLU A 451 19.64 -15.55 14.86
CA GLU A 451 20.00 -16.90 14.49
C GLU A 451 19.20 -17.29 13.24
N VAL A 452 19.88 -17.71 12.18
CA VAL A 452 19.22 -18.19 10.95
C VAL A 452 18.25 -19.31 11.28
N GLY A 453 17.01 -19.16 10.82
CA GLY A 453 15.89 -20.06 11.13
C GLY A 453 15.17 -19.76 12.44
N ALA A 454 15.50 -18.66 13.14
CA ALA A 454 14.66 -18.14 14.21
C ALA A 454 13.36 -17.56 13.64
N GLU A 455 12.25 -17.77 14.34
CA GLU A 455 10.97 -17.12 14.04
C GLU A 455 11.07 -15.64 14.39
N THR A 456 10.46 -14.80 13.56
CA THR A 456 10.38 -13.34 13.70
C THR A 456 9.04 -12.87 13.14
N GLN A 457 8.68 -11.63 13.40
CA GLN A 457 7.54 -10.98 12.77
C GLN A 457 7.96 -9.64 12.15
N THR A 458 7.22 -9.21 11.14
CA THR A 458 7.37 -7.89 10.51
C THR A 458 6.03 -7.19 10.61
N VAL A 459 6.01 -5.95 11.12
CA VAL A 459 4.81 -5.11 11.20
C VAL A 459 4.92 -3.97 10.20
N ILE A 460 3.87 -3.75 9.43
CA ILE A 460 3.80 -2.73 8.38
C ILE A 460 2.61 -1.83 8.67
N ASN A 461 2.85 -0.53 8.86
CA ASN A 461 1.77 0.45 8.93
C ASN A 461 1.26 0.73 7.51
N LEU A 462 0.00 0.36 7.23
CA LEU A 462 -0.62 0.49 5.91
C LEU A 462 -1.13 1.91 5.62
N LEU A 463 -1.10 2.82 6.61
CA LEU A 463 -1.50 4.22 6.47
C LEU A 463 -0.29 5.18 6.36
N ASP A 464 0.94 4.69 6.46
CA ASP A 464 2.15 5.53 6.36
C ASP A 464 2.52 5.83 4.89
N TRP A 465 1.63 6.55 4.20
CA TRP A 465 1.85 6.99 2.82
C TRP A 465 2.53 8.35 2.79
N GLY A 466 3.53 8.50 1.91
CA GLY A 466 4.25 9.77 1.71
C GLY A 466 3.47 10.88 0.99
N TYR A 467 2.19 10.66 0.70
CA TYR A 467 1.30 11.60 0.05
C TYR A 467 0.11 11.93 0.94
N PRO A 468 -0.44 13.15 0.88
CA PRO A 468 -1.65 13.48 1.64
C PRO A 468 -2.86 12.64 1.21
N ALA A 469 -2.98 12.34 -0.09
CA ALA A 469 -3.97 11.41 -0.62
C ALA A 469 -3.55 9.95 -0.38
N GLN A 470 -3.94 9.38 0.75
CA GLN A 470 -3.59 8.00 1.11
C GLN A 470 -4.66 7.02 0.57
N PRO A 471 -4.36 6.13 -0.39
CA PRO A 471 -5.36 5.22 -0.96
C PRO A 471 -6.04 4.34 0.10
N LEU A 472 -5.27 3.89 1.09
CA LEU A 472 -5.75 3.01 2.16
C LEU A 472 -6.38 3.75 3.35
N SER A 473 -6.44 5.08 3.33
CA SER A 473 -7.15 5.84 4.38
C SER A 473 -8.68 5.70 4.31
N VAL A 474 -9.22 5.20 3.20
CA VAL A 474 -10.67 4.99 3.03
C VAL A 474 -10.97 3.60 2.51
N SER A 475 -12.04 2.98 3.02
CA SER A 475 -12.45 1.61 2.64
C SER A 475 -12.54 1.37 1.14
N SER A 476 -12.94 2.37 0.36
CA SER A 476 -13.04 2.28 -1.09
C SER A 476 -11.71 2.00 -1.80
N GLY A 477 -10.58 2.40 -1.21
CA GLY A 477 -9.26 2.10 -1.77
C GLY A 477 -8.78 0.66 -1.52
N TRP A 478 -9.43 -0.06 -0.60
CA TRP A 478 -9.14 -1.47 -0.31
C TRP A 478 -9.92 -2.43 -1.21
N GLN A 479 -10.96 -1.96 -1.90
CA GLN A 479 -11.91 -2.76 -2.68
C GLN A 479 -11.89 -2.38 -4.17
N ASP A 480 -10.75 -1.94 -4.68
CA ASP A 480 -10.62 -1.44 -6.06
C ASP A 480 -10.47 -2.58 -7.08
N LYS A 481 -11.21 -2.50 -8.19
CA LYS A 481 -11.12 -3.41 -9.36
C LYS A 481 -11.21 -4.93 -9.07
N PRO A 482 -12.18 -5.40 -8.26
CA PRO A 482 -12.34 -6.83 -8.01
C PRO A 482 -12.60 -7.61 -9.32
N GLY A 483 -11.93 -8.75 -9.48
CA GLY A 483 -12.04 -9.66 -10.63
C GLY A 483 -11.08 -9.37 -11.79
N GLU A 484 -10.23 -8.35 -11.68
CA GLU A 484 -9.11 -8.13 -12.59
C GLU A 484 -7.85 -8.87 -12.12
N VAL A 485 -6.84 -8.96 -13.00
CA VAL A 485 -5.53 -9.51 -12.67
C VAL A 485 -4.48 -8.45 -12.98
N SER A 486 -3.58 -8.22 -12.03
CA SER A 486 -2.48 -7.27 -12.20
C SER A 486 -1.49 -7.76 -13.26
N VAL A 487 -0.70 -6.83 -13.81
CA VAL A 487 0.39 -7.17 -14.74
C VAL A 487 1.42 -8.14 -14.17
N ASN A 488 1.46 -8.29 -12.84
CA ASN A 488 2.37 -9.20 -12.13
C ASN A 488 1.72 -10.54 -11.75
N GLY A 489 0.47 -10.77 -12.15
CA GLY A 489 -0.29 -12.00 -11.90
C GLY A 489 -0.94 -12.09 -10.53
N MET A 490 -1.19 -10.96 -9.85
CA MET A 490 -2.01 -10.95 -8.63
C MET A 490 -3.48 -10.81 -9.03
N ASN A 491 -4.36 -11.69 -8.54
CA ASN A 491 -5.79 -11.51 -8.72
C ASN A 491 -6.29 -10.46 -7.74
N TYR A 492 -7.08 -9.51 -8.24
CA TYR A 492 -7.79 -8.58 -7.40
C TYR A 492 -9.12 -9.18 -6.96
N SER A 493 -9.39 -9.12 -5.67
CA SER A 493 -10.60 -9.58 -5.01
C SER A 493 -11.32 -8.42 -4.34
N ASP A 494 -12.44 -8.71 -3.68
CA ASP A 494 -13.14 -7.75 -2.81
C ASP A 494 -12.51 -7.67 -1.40
N GLY A 495 -11.49 -8.48 -1.11
CA GLY A 495 -10.74 -8.50 0.15
C GLY A 495 -9.41 -7.76 0.05
N PHE A 496 -8.59 -7.86 1.10
CA PHE A 496 -7.23 -7.35 1.06
C PHE A 496 -6.31 -8.36 0.39
N ASP A 497 -5.90 -8.07 -0.83
CA ASP A 497 -4.96 -8.90 -1.58
C ASP A 497 -3.52 -8.53 -1.28
N MET A 498 -2.72 -9.55 -0.98
CA MET A 498 -1.31 -9.42 -0.67
C MET A 498 -0.52 -10.37 -1.56
N ALA A 499 0.53 -9.84 -2.20
CA ALA A 499 1.54 -10.65 -2.85
C ALA A 499 2.84 -10.64 -2.04
N VAL A 500 3.41 -11.82 -1.80
CA VAL A 500 4.73 -11.98 -1.19
C VAL A 500 5.68 -12.54 -2.23
N TYR A 501 6.78 -11.83 -2.45
CA TYR A 501 7.82 -12.21 -3.41
C TYR A 501 9.02 -12.76 -2.65
N ILE A 502 9.30 -14.05 -2.83
CA ILE A 502 10.46 -14.68 -2.21
C ILE A 502 11.56 -14.80 -3.27
N LYS A 503 12.67 -14.11 -3.02
CA LYS A 503 13.84 -14.11 -3.89
C LYS A 503 15.04 -14.64 -3.09
N GLY A 504 15.86 -15.50 -3.70
CA GLY A 504 17.31 -15.38 -3.52
C GLY A 504 18.05 -16.17 -2.43
N ASP A 505 17.77 -17.45 -2.16
CA ASP A 505 18.81 -18.41 -1.74
C ASP A 505 18.34 -19.87 -1.94
N ILE A 506 19.28 -20.79 -2.13
CA ILE A 506 19.06 -22.24 -2.18
C ILE A 506 18.64 -22.78 -0.79
N LYS A 507 18.71 -21.93 0.25
CA LYS A 507 18.35 -22.33 1.60
C LYS A 507 16.87 -22.10 1.84
N PRO A 508 16.18 -23.07 2.46
CA PRO A 508 14.76 -22.92 2.75
C PRO A 508 14.48 -21.76 3.72
N ALA A 509 13.51 -20.93 3.38
CA ALA A 509 12.88 -19.93 4.23
C ALA A 509 11.45 -20.37 4.56
N THR A 510 10.97 -20.04 5.76
CA THR A 510 9.59 -20.35 6.18
C THR A 510 8.79 -19.07 6.33
N ILE A 511 7.58 -19.09 5.79
CA ILE A 511 6.54 -18.07 6.00
C ILE A 511 5.34 -18.76 6.66
N TYR A 512 4.84 -18.21 7.77
CA TYR A 512 3.80 -18.86 8.58
C TYR A 512 2.43 -18.28 8.28
N SER A 513 2.24 -17.01 8.62
CA SER A 513 0.96 -16.33 8.54
C SER A 513 1.12 -14.84 8.31
N ALA A 514 0.04 -14.22 7.87
CA ALA A 514 -0.14 -12.78 7.89
C ALA A 514 -1.42 -12.43 8.65
N GLU A 515 -1.40 -11.30 9.35
CA GLU A 515 -2.54 -10.76 10.09
C GLU A 515 -2.76 -9.30 9.71
N LEU A 516 -4.00 -8.98 9.34
CA LEU A 516 -4.45 -7.61 9.11
C LEU A 516 -5.17 -7.13 10.37
N LEU A 517 -4.68 -6.04 10.96
CA LEU A 517 -5.24 -5.39 12.15
C LEU A 517 -5.75 -4.01 11.74
N MET A 518 -6.97 -3.65 12.13
CA MET A 518 -7.56 -2.39 11.66
C MET A 518 -8.56 -1.76 12.65
N ASP A 519 -8.49 -0.43 12.76
CA ASP A 519 -9.51 0.43 13.33
C ASP A 519 -10.06 1.38 12.25
N TYR A 520 -11.37 1.60 12.27
CA TYR A 520 -12.04 2.42 11.27
C TYR A 520 -13.36 3.00 11.81
N GLU A 521 -13.82 4.06 11.16
CA GLU A 521 -15.07 4.74 11.49
C GLU A 521 -15.91 5.01 10.23
N LEU A 522 -17.24 4.98 10.36
CA LEU A 522 -18.16 5.24 9.26
C LEU A 522 -18.12 6.72 8.85
N VAL A 523 -17.91 6.99 7.56
CA VAL A 523 -17.99 8.35 6.99
C VAL A 523 -19.37 8.53 6.37
N THR A 524 -20.17 9.42 6.98
CA THR A 524 -21.52 9.70 6.50
C THR A 524 -21.50 10.72 5.34
N PRO A 525 -22.02 10.39 4.15
CA PRO A 525 -22.09 11.34 3.05
C PRO A 525 -23.06 12.50 3.34
N TYR A 526 -22.63 13.72 3.03
CA TYR A 526 -23.45 14.92 3.10
C TYR A 526 -24.38 15.02 1.89
N ALA A 527 -25.64 15.36 2.16
CA ALA A 527 -26.68 15.54 1.15
C ALA A 527 -26.34 16.59 0.07
N VAL A 528 -27.01 16.51 -1.09
CA VAL A 528 -26.81 17.44 -2.22
C VAL A 528 -26.97 18.90 -1.76
N GLY A 529 -26.01 19.76 -2.12
CA GLY A 529 -26.10 21.19 -1.83
C GLY A 529 -25.79 21.59 -0.39
N ALA A 530 -25.34 20.66 0.46
CA ALA A 530 -24.95 20.97 1.83
C ALA A 530 -23.71 21.87 1.86
N ASN A 531 -23.67 22.77 2.86
CA ASN A 531 -22.44 23.45 3.24
C ASN A 531 -21.75 22.56 4.29
N VAL A 532 -20.56 22.10 3.97
CA VAL A 532 -19.77 21.15 4.76
C VAL A 532 -18.53 21.88 5.25
N VAL A 533 -18.28 21.82 6.56
CA VAL A 533 -17.15 22.50 7.19
C VAL A 533 -16.43 21.48 8.07
N GLY A 534 -15.15 21.25 7.77
CA GLY A 534 -14.25 20.43 8.57
C GLY A 534 -13.74 21.17 9.81
N THR A 535 -12.70 20.60 10.40
CA THR A 535 -12.09 20.99 11.65
C THR A 535 -10.72 21.65 11.41
N ASP A 536 -9.89 21.73 12.44
CA ASP A 536 -8.47 22.16 12.29
C ASP A 536 -7.54 20.93 12.20
N GLY A 537 -8.08 19.72 11.99
CA GLY A 537 -7.36 18.46 11.80
C GLY A 537 -7.66 17.85 10.43
N ASN A 538 -7.23 16.62 10.20
CA ASN A 538 -7.42 15.94 8.91
C ASN A 538 -8.89 15.50 8.76
N ASP A 539 -9.62 16.06 7.79
CA ASP A 539 -11.05 15.80 7.60
C ASP A 539 -11.38 14.98 6.35
N PHE A 540 -12.34 14.05 6.49
CA PHE A 540 -12.87 13.24 5.39
C PHE A 540 -14.26 13.74 5.00
N LEU A 541 -14.33 14.62 4.02
CA LEU A 541 -15.54 15.36 3.66
C LEU A 541 -16.17 14.78 2.40
N VAL A 542 -17.19 13.93 2.58
CA VAL A 542 -17.86 13.22 1.48
C VAL A 542 -19.20 13.86 1.14
N GLY A 543 -19.35 14.38 -0.08
CA GLY A 543 -20.60 14.94 -0.58
C GLY A 543 -21.14 14.19 -1.79
N ILE A 544 -22.47 14.13 -1.90
CA ILE A 544 -23.17 13.46 -3.01
C ILE A 544 -23.42 14.39 -4.22
N GLY A 545 -23.04 15.68 -4.13
CA GLY A 545 -23.02 16.62 -5.25
C GLY A 545 -23.47 18.05 -4.91
N SER A 546 -23.06 19.03 -5.72
CA SER A 546 -23.36 20.47 -5.53
C SER A 546 -22.97 21.03 -4.16
N ASN A 547 -22.04 20.39 -3.45
CA ASN A 547 -21.68 20.76 -2.08
C ASN A 547 -20.75 21.97 -2.05
N ALA A 548 -20.78 22.70 -0.94
CA ALA A 548 -19.81 23.74 -0.64
C ALA A 548 -18.95 23.30 0.54
N PHE A 549 -17.68 23.02 0.30
CA PHE A 549 -16.73 22.52 1.28
C PHE A 549 -15.81 23.62 1.80
N THR A 550 -15.53 23.55 3.09
CA THR A 550 -14.44 24.25 3.77
C THR A 550 -13.71 23.20 4.60
N GLY A 551 -12.46 22.89 4.28
CA GLY A 551 -11.67 21.86 4.98
C GLY A 551 -11.25 22.33 6.36
N GLY A 552 -10.58 23.47 6.41
CA GLY A 552 -9.98 24.03 7.61
C GLY A 552 -8.46 23.95 7.55
N ALA A 553 -7.83 23.36 8.55
CA ALA A 553 -6.39 23.12 8.57
C ALA A 553 -6.16 21.62 8.74
N GLY A 554 -5.04 21.09 8.24
CA GLY A 554 -4.81 19.65 8.21
C GLY A 554 -4.72 19.17 6.77
N THR A 555 -4.59 17.86 6.59
CA THR A 555 -4.68 17.22 5.27
C THR A 555 -6.12 16.75 5.07
N ASP A 556 -6.87 17.44 4.20
CA ASP A 556 -8.29 17.16 4.00
C ASP A 556 -8.55 16.36 2.72
N LEU A 557 -9.45 15.37 2.80
CA LEU A 557 -9.96 14.64 1.64
C LEU A 557 -11.37 15.12 1.28
N PHE A 558 -11.52 15.69 0.10
CA PHE A 558 -12.81 16.13 -0.43
C PHE A 558 -13.35 15.16 -1.49
N VAL A 559 -14.40 14.40 -1.16
CA VAL A 559 -15.10 13.54 -2.13
C VAL A 559 -16.32 14.30 -2.66
N LEU A 560 -16.32 14.61 -3.95
CA LEU A 560 -17.16 15.70 -4.49
C LEU A 560 -18.56 15.29 -4.93
N THR A 561 -18.72 14.05 -5.39
CA THR A 561 -19.93 13.56 -6.06
C THR A 561 -20.08 12.05 -5.88
N TYR A 562 -20.08 11.60 -4.62
CA TYR A 562 -20.17 10.17 -4.31
C TYR A 562 -21.55 9.61 -4.70
N GLY A 563 -21.59 8.50 -5.43
CA GLY A 563 -22.84 7.89 -5.88
C GLY A 563 -23.55 8.61 -7.03
N SER A 564 -22.86 9.44 -7.82
CA SER A 564 -23.43 10.04 -9.04
C SER A 564 -23.30 9.19 -10.30
N SER A 565 -22.60 8.05 -10.23
CA SER A 565 -22.49 7.06 -11.32
C SER A 565 -23.77 6.23 -11.53
N VAL A 566 -24.80 6.54 -10.74
CA VAL A 566 -26.10 5.86 -10.67
C VAL A 566 -27.05 6.43 -11.69
N GLU A 567 -27.78 5.57 -12.39
CA GLU A 567 -28.71 5.99 -13.44
C GLU A 567 -29.76 6.98 -12.90
N GLY A 568 -29.61 8.26 -13.26
CA GLY A 568 -30.55 9.34 -12.94
C GLY A 568 -30.06 10.40 -11.95
N VAL A 569 -28.87 10.23 -11.36
CA VAL A 569 -28.23 11.27 -10.52
C VAL A 569 -27.29 12.11 -11.40
N PRO A 570 -27.57 13.42 -11.62
CA PRO A 570 -26.69 14.23 -12.44
C PRO A 570 -25.38 14.53 -11.71
N LEU A 571 -24.25 14.36 -12.39
CA LEU A 571 -22.97 14.93 -11.98
C LEU A 571 -23.12 16.44 -11.81
N THR A 572 -22.89 16.94 -10.60
CA THR A 572 -23.01 18.37 -10.30
C THR A 572 -21.77 18.89 -9.58
N ALA A 573 -21.32 20.08 -9.98
CA ALA A 573 -20.09 20.67 -9.48
C ALA A 573 -20.18 21.07 -8.00
N SER A 574 -19.23 20.60 -7.21
CA SER A 574 -19.01 21.06 -5.83
C SER A 574 -17.96 22.19 -5.81
N THR A 575 -17.97 23.02 -4.78
CA THR A 575 -17.01 24.13 -4.59
C THR A 575 -16.20 23.94 -3.33
N ILE A 576 -14.89 24.17 -3.38
CA ILE A 576 -13.99 24.09 -2.21
C ILE A 576 -13.36 25.46 -1.98
N SER A 577 -13.47 25.98 -0.76
CA SER A 577 -13.15 27.38 -0.46
C SER A 577 -11.70 27.65 -0.06
N ASP A 578 -11.00 26.65 0.44
CA ASP A 578 -9.74 26.76 1.20
C ASP A 578 -8.75 25.64 0.89
N PHE A 579 -8.90 24.99 -0.27
CA PHE A 579 -8.03 23.90 -0.72
C PHE A 579 -6.54 24.32 -0.73
N GLU A 580 -5.70 23.60 0.00
CA GLU A 580 -4.25 23.77 0.07
C GLU A 580 -3.52 22.76 -0.84
N VAL A 581 -2.88 23.26 -1.91
CA VAL A 581 -2.16 22.42 -2.89
C VAL A 581 -1.02 21.65 -2.23
N GLY A 582 -0.91 20.35 -2.51
CA GLY A 582 0.12 19.47 -1.93
C GLY A 582 -0.12 19.09 -0.47
N THR A 583 -1.25 19.50 0.12
CA THR A 583 -1.69 19.11 1.48
C THR A 583 -3.08 18.48 1.44
N ASP A 584 -4.00 19.05 0.67
CA ASP A 584 -5.35 18.52 0.51
C ASP A 584 -5.48 17.62 -0.72
N ALA A 585 -6.47 16.74 -0.69
CA ALA A 585 -6.73 15.77 -1.73
C ALA A 585 -8.18 15.80 -2.21
N ILE A 586 -8.38 15.43 -3.48
CA ILE A 586 -9.69 15.27 -4.10
C ILE A 586 -9.96 13.79 -4.35
N GLY A 587 -11.03 13.28 -3.76
CA GLY A 587 -11.49 11.91 -3.98
C GLY A 587 -12.38 11.80 -5.22
N LEU A 588 -11.89 11.05 -6.22
CA LEU A 588 -12.64 10.65 -7.41
C LEU A 588 -13.05 9.18 -7.26
N ILE A 589 -14.06 8.96 -6.42
CA ILE A 589 -14.49 7.61 -6.03
C ILE A 589 -15.71 7.17 -6.84
N GLY A 590 -15.61 6.02 -7.51
CA GLY A 590 -16.70 5.40 -8.28
C GLY A 590 -17.02 6.13 -9.60
N LEU A 591 -16.05 6.89 -10.13
CA LEU A 591 -16.21 7.71 -11.35
C LEU A 591 -15.60 7.06 -12.60
N GLY A 592 -15.01 5.86 -12.49
CA GLY A 592 -14.33 5.18 -13.59
C GLY A 592 -12.98 5.82 -13.96
N VAL A 593 -12.42 6.63 -13.07
CA VAL A 593 -11.11 7.28 -13.25
C VAL A 593 -10.04 6.40 -12.61
N SER A 594 -8.97 6.14 -13.34
CA SER A 594 -7.79 5.38 -12.93
C SER A 594 -6.52 6.11 -13.31
N ASP A 595 -5.41 5.71 -12.72
CA ASP A 595 -4.05 6.12 -13.12
C ASP A 595 -3.80 6.03 -14.63
N THR A 596 -4.31 4.98 -15.28
CA THR A 596 -4.12 4.71 -16.71
C THR A 596 -5.00 5.56 -17.62
N ASN A 597 -6.11 6.11 -17.13
CA ASN A 597 -7.06 6.90 -17.94
C ASN A 597 -7.25 8.35 -17.44
N PHE A 598 -6.55 8.75 -16.37
CA PHE A 598 -6.70 10.06 -15.74
C PHE A 598 -6.49 11.20 -16.73
N ALA A 599 -5.46 11.11 -17.57
CA ALA A 599 -5.13 12.16 -18.54
C ALA A 599 -6.17 12.29 -19.68
N ASP A 600 -6.93 11.23 -19.95
CA ASP A 600 -8.00 11.23 -20.93
C ASP A 600 -9.33 11.71 -20.32
N ASN A 601 -9.58 11.37 -19.05
CA ASN A 601 -10.86 11.60 -18.38
C ASN A 601 -10.91 12.90 -17.56
N ILE A 602 -9.78 13.42 -17.08
CA ILE A 602 -9.73 14.62 -16.24
C ILE A 602 -9.08 15.78 -16.98
N SER A 603 -9.77 16.92 -17.00
CA SER A 603 -9.20 18.19 -17.48
C SER A 603 -9.32 19.28 -16.44
N GLN A 604 -8.27 20.11 -16.35
CA GLN A 604 -8.15 21.17 -15.36
C GLN A 604 -7.99 22.53 -16.07
N VAL A 605 -8.76 23.53 -15.64
CA VAL A 605 -8.80 24.85 -16.27
C VAL A 605 -8.70 25.94 -15.20
N VAL A 606 -7.66 26.77 -15.29
CA VAL A 606 -7.55 27.98 -14.46
C VAL A 606 -8.49 29.06 -14.99
N ASN A 607 -9.43 29.51 -14.16
CA ASN A 607 -10.38 30.57 -14.47
C ASN A 607 -10.31 31.70 -13.43
N GLY A 608 -9.55 32.74 -13.74
CA GLY A 608 -9.31 33.85 -12.81
C GLY A 608 -8.34 33.43 -11.70
N THR A 609 -8.81 33.41 -10.45
CA THR A 609 -8.05 32.90 -9.29
C THR A 609 -8.40 31.46 -8.95
N ASN A 610 -9.39 30.88 -9.63
CA ASN A 610 -9.91 29.54 -9.32
C ASN A 610 -9.32 28.48 -10.26
N LEU A 611 -9.37 27.23 -9.81
CA LEU A 611 -9.17 26.05 -10.63
C LEU A 611 -10.50 25.31 -10.82
N GLU A 612 -10.87 25.02 -12.06
CA GLU A 612 -12.04 24.23 -12.41
C GLU A 612 -11.60 22.84 -12.90
N ILE A 613 -12.23 21.78 -12.38
CA ILE A 613 -11.93 20.39 -12.72
C ILE A 613 -13.14 19.78 -13.42
N TYR A 614 -12.89 19.18 -14.58
CA TYR A 614 -13.89 18.60 -15.43
C TYR A 614 -13.64 17.10 -15.64
N LEU A 615 -14.72 16.32 -15.64
CA LEU A 615 -14.73 14.90 -15.92
C LEU A 615 -15.33 14.62 -17.30
N ASP A 616 -14.62 13.87 -18.11
CA ASP A 616 -15.10 13.27 -19.35
C ASP A 616 -15.47 11.79 -19.08
N THR A 617 -16.77 11.50 -19.06
CA THR A 617 -17.30 10.18 -18.68
C THR A 617 -17.47 9.21 -19.86
N ASP A 618 -17.26 9.65 -21.10
CA ASP A 618 -17.63 8.87 -22.28
C ASP A 618 -16.48 8.50 -23.23
N GLY A 619 -15.23 8.74 -22.81
CA GLY A 619 -14.07 8.04 -23.34
C GLY A 619 -13.93 8.15 -24.87
N ALA A 620 -14.13 9.36 -25.40
CA ALA A 620 -13.92 9.74 -26.82
C ALA A 620 -15.09 9.53 -27.82
N GLU A 621 -16.35 9.72 -27.43
CA GLU A 621 -17.39 10.03 -28.45
C GLU A 621 -17.27 11.50 -28.92
N ILE A 622 -17.20 11.71 -30.25
CA ILE A 622 -17.14 13.06 -30.83
C ILE A 622 -18.46 13.80 -30.56
N GLY A 623 -18.47 14.67 -29.53
CA GLY A 623 -19.48 15.70 -29.33
C GLY A 623 -20.13 15.80 -27.95
N ALA A 624 -19.68 15.03 -26.95
CA ALA A 624 -20.04 15.30 -25.55
C ALA A 624 -19.12 16.38 -24.97
N GLU A 625 -19.69 17.23 -24.12
CA GLU A 625 -18.94 18.29 -23.44
C GLU A 625 -18.58 17.78 -22.04
N PRO A 626 -17.31 17.93 -21.60
CA PRO A 626 -16.88 17.46 -20.29
C PRO A 626 -17.67 18.18 -19.18
N VAL A 627 -17.95 17.45 -18.10
CA VAL A 627 -18.81 17.92 -17.00
C VAL A 627 -17.97 18.53 -15.90
N LEU A 628 -18.31 19.76 -15.47
CA LEU A 628 -17.66 20.38 -14.31
C LEU A 628 -18.03 19.62 -13.04
N ILE A 629 -17.03 19.15 -12.30
CA ILE A 629 -17.20 18.40 -11.04
C ILE A 629 -16.66 19.16 -9.82
N ALA A 630 -15.68 20.04 -10.00
CA ALA A 630 -15.10 20.81 -8.91
C ALA A 630 -14.78 22.26 -9.32
N THR A 631 -14.95 23.19 -8.40
CA THR A 631 -14.32 24.52 -8.46
C THR A 631 -13.58 24.79 -7.16
N LEU A 632 -12.26 24.86 -7.23
CA LEU A 632 -11.40 25.23 -6.11
C LEU A 632 -11.16 26.74 -6.18
N THR A 633 -11.54 27.47 -5.13
CA THR A 633 -11.44 28.93 -5.16
C THR A 633 -10.08 29.43 -4.71
N ASP A 634 -9.58 30.45 -5.38
CA ASP A 634 -8.35 31.16 -5.02
C ASP A 634 -7.03 30.34 -5.02
N VAL A 635 -7.04 29.15 -5.62
CA VAL A 635 -5.89 28.20 -5.64
C VAL A 635 -4.89 28.47 -6.78
N ALA A 636 -5.25 29.24 -7.80
CA ALA A 636 -4.44 29.38 -9.02
C ALA A 636 -3.05 29.99 -8.79
N GLY A 637 -2.84 30.69 -7.66
CA GLY A 637 -1.55 31.27 -7.29
C GLY A 637 -0.54 30.25 -6.76
N ASP A 638 -1.02 29.10 -6.28
CA ASP A 638 -0.24 28.10 -5.56
C ASP A 638 0.06 26.87 -6.44
N LEU A 639 -0.52 26.82 -7.65
CA LEU A 639 -0.26 25.76 -8.62
C LEU A 639 1.19 25.77 -9.13
N GLY A 640 1.74 24.56 -9.28
CA GLY A 640 3.08 24.35 -9.83
C GLY A 640 3.21 24.72 -11.33
N PRO A 641 4.39 24.48 -11.93
CA PRO A 641 4.69 24.82 -13.33
C PRO A 641 3.75 24.17 -14.37
N SER A 642 3.10 23.06 -14.00
CA SER A 642 2.07 22.36 -14.78
C SER A 642 0.79 23.19 -14.95
N GLY A 643 0.54 24.15 -14.06
CA GLY A 643 -0.67 24.98 -14.05
C GLY A 643 -1.93 24.22 -13.62
N GLY A 644 -1.77 23.09 -12.94
CA GLY A 644 -2.83 22.24 -12.39
C GLY A 644 -2.29 21.33 -11.29
N LEU A 645 -3.21 20.66 -10.59
CA LEU A 645 -2.94 19.65 -9.58
C LEU A 645 -2.27 18.40 -10.19
N VAL A 646 -1.45 17.74 -9.39
CA VAL A 646 -0.70 16.53 -9.72
C VAL A 646 -1.52 15.30 -9.32
N MET A 647 -1.76 14.39 -10.26
CA MET A 647 -2.56 13.17 -10.04
C MET A 647 -2.12 12.41 -8.78
N GLU A 648 -0.82 12.22 -8.61
CA GLU A 648 -0.27 11.37 -7.57
C GLU A 648 -0.29 11.96 -6.17
N GLU A 649 -0.40 13.28 -6.06
CA GLU A 649 -0.30 14.03 -4.79
C GLU A 649 -1.67 14.53 -4.34
N ASP A 650 -2.46 15.05 -5.28
CA ASP A 650 -3.68 15.80 -4.99
C ASP A 650 -4.97 15.01 -5.27
N PHE A 651 -4.89 13.77 -5.77
CA PHE A 651 -6.08 12.96 -6.10
C PHE A 651 -6.04 11.56 -5.48
N LEU A 652 -7.16 11.17 -4.89
CA LEU A 652 -7.45 9.78 -4.53
C LEU A 652 -8.38 9.18 -5.59
N LEU A 653 -7.92 8.15 -6.27
CA LEU A 653 -8.66 7.44 -7.31
C LEU A 653 -9.06 6.07 -6.79
N ALA A 654 -10.36 5.76 -6.76
CA ALA A 654 -10.86 4.46 -6.33
C ALA A 654 -12.16 4.13 -7.07
N ASN A 655 -12.32 2.90 -7.54
CA ASN A 655 -13.50 2.43 -8.23
C ASN A 655 -14.04 1.18 -7.53
N PRO A 656 -14.58 1.33 -6.31
CA PRO A 656 -15.18 0.21 -5.61
C PRO A 656 -16.32 -0.37 -6.46
N GLY A 657 -16.45 -1.70 -6.43
CA GLY A 657 -17.58 -2.38 -7.05
C GLY A 657 -18.92 -1.92 -6.45
N ALA A 658 -20.03 -2.35 -7.07
CA ALA A 658 -21.34 -2.17 -6.46
C ALA A 658 -21.39 -2.84 -5.08
N GLY A 659 -22.11 -2.24 -4.13
CA GLY A 659 -22.44 -2.94 -2.88
C GLY A 659 -23.33 -4.15 -3.17
N ASP A 660 -23.30 -5.13 -2.26
CA ASP A 660 -24.18 -6.30 -2.38
C ASP A 660 -25.64 -5.86 -2.24
N ASP A 661 -26.39 -5.88 -3.36
CA ASP A 661 -27.80 -5.48 -3.45
C ASP A 661 -28.65 -6.33 -2.47
N PRO A 662 -29.25 -5.73 -1.42
CA PRO A 662 -30.06 -6.47 -0.45
C PRO A 662 -31.36 -7.00 -1.06
N GLY A 663 -31.76 -6.52 -2.25
CA GLY A 663 -32.96 -6.94 -2.95
C GLY A 663 -33.77 -5.78 -3.52
N THR A 664 -34.91 -6.12 -4.12
CA THR A 664 -35.69 -5.17 -4.93
C THR A 664 -36.27 -4.01 -4.11
N THR A 665 -36.21 -2.80 -4.68
CA THR A 665 -36.75 -1.52 -4.15
C THR A 665 -38.28 -1.42 -4.01
N GLY A 666 -38.98 -2.55 -3.99
CA GLY A 666 -40.42 -2.61 -3.72
C GLY A 666 -40.67 -3.12 -2.31
N PRO A 667 -41.83 -2.82 -1.70
CA PRO A 667 -42.07 -3.21 -0.32
C PRO A 667 -42.07 -4.73 -0.17
N ASN A 668 -41.18 -5.27 0.66
CA ASN A 668 -41.07 -6.70 0.88
C ASN A 668 -41.61 -7.13 2.24
N GLU A 669 -42.16 -8.33 2.26
CA GLU A 669 -42.56 -9.00 3.49
C GLU A 669 -41.51 -10.06 3.80
N ILE A 670 -40.70 -9.81 4.83
CA ILE A 670 -39.58 -10.65 5.26
C ILE A 670 -40.00 -11.35 6.56
N ILE A 671 -40.05 -12.68 6.53
CA ILE A 671 -40.52 -13.47 7.67
C ILE A 671 -39.43 -14.49 8.05
N GLY A 672 -38.96 -14.39 9.29
CA GLY A 672 -38.00 -15.31 9.92
C GLY A 672 -38.63 -16.62 10.40
N THR A 673 -38.00 -17.25 11.38
CA THR A 673 -38.38 -18.54 11.97
C THR A 673 -38.32 -18.51 13.50
N ASP A 674 -38.52 -19.65 14.18
CA ASP A 674 -38.38 -19.74 15.65
C ASP A 674 -36.90 -19.90 16.10
N ALA A 675 -35.91 -19.54 15.26
CA ALA A 675 -34.48 -19.67 15.52
C ALA A 675 -33.79 -18.29 15.50
N SER A 676 -32.66 -18.15 16.20
CA SER A 676 -31.88 -16.91 16.16
C SER A 676 -31.33 -16.63 14.75
N GLU A 677 -31.72 -15.52 14.17
CA GLU A 677 -31.46 -15.13 12.79
C GLU A 677 -30.96 -13.68 12.67
N THR A 678 -30.25 -13.40 11.58
CA THR A 678 -30.01 -12.03 11.11
C THR A 678 -30.90 -11.81 9.89
N LEU A 679 -31.84 -10.86 9.98
CA LEU A 679 -32.76 -10.50 8.92
C LEU A 679 -32.44 -9.09 8.44
N MET A 680 -32.33 -8.95 7.12
CA MET A 680 -31.98 -7.70 6.46
C MET A 680 -33.10 -7.33 5.49
N GLY A 681 -33.55 -6.09 5.60
CA GLY A 681 -34.47 -5.43 4.68
C GLY A 681 -33.79 -5.11 3.35
N THR A 682 -34.38 -4.17 2.64
CA THR A 682 -34.04 -3.71 1.31
C THR A 682 -34.02 -2.19 1.29
N PRO A 683 -33.63 -1.56 0.19
CA PRO A 683 -33.63 -0.10 0.09
C PRO A 683 -35.01 0.57 -0.02
N GLY A 684 -36.11 -0.16 0.19
CA GLY A 684 -37.46 0.42 0.18
C GLY A 684 -38.35 -0.22 1.24
N ASP A 685 -39.48 0.43 1.53
CA ASP A 685 -40.40 0.13 2.65
C ASP A 685 -40.65 -1.37 2.95
N ASP A 686 -40.06 -1.92 3.99
CA ASP A 686 -40.17 -3.34 4.34
C ASP A 686 -41.04 -3.62 5.56
N ILE A 687 -41.56 -4.84 5.62
CA ILE A 687 -42.19 -5.41 6.82
C ILE A 687 -41.37 -6.63 7.21
N ILE A 688 -40.61 -6.52 8.30
CA ILE A 688 -39.71 -7.56 8.80
C ILE A 688 -40.31 -8.16 10.08
N THR A 689 -40.56 -9.47 10.09
CA THR A 689 -41.08 -10.19 11.26
C THR A 689 -40.20 -11.39 11.58
N ALA A 690 -39.44 -11.33 12.67
CA ALA A 690 -38.47 -12.36 13.04
C ALA A 690 -39.05 -13.57 13.75
N LEU A 691 -40.25 -13.42 14.34
CA LEU A 691 -40.99 -14.46 15.08
C LEU A 691 -40.44 -14.81 16.45
N GLY A 692 -39.42 -15.66 16.57
CA GLY A 692 -38.91 -16.01 17.88
C GLY A 692 -37.47 -16.45 17.82
N GLY A 693 -36.67 -16.09 18.80
CA GLY A 693 -35.24 -16.21 18.60
C GLY A 693 -34.49 -15.25 19.49
N ASN A 694 -33.32 -14.85 19.04
CA ASN A 694 -32.58 -13.70 19.58
C ASN A 694 -31.99 -13.08 18.34
N ASP A 695 -32.76 -12.23 17.71
CA ASP A 695 -32.60 -11.88 16.32
C ASP A 695 -31.90 -10.54 16.16
N ILE A 696 -31.37 -10.30 14.97
CA ILE A 696 -30.81 -9.01 14.57
C ILE A 696 -31.55 -8.59 13.30
N LEU A 697 -32.28 -7.48 13.36
CA LEU A 697 -33.07 -6.95 12.26
C LEU A 697 -32.48 -5.62 11.80
N TYR A 698 -32.29 -5.49 10.49
CA TYR A 698 -31.87 -4.26 9.81
C TYR A 698 -32.96 -3.86 8.81
N GLY A 699 -33.57 -2.68 8.96
CA GLY A 699 -34.53 -2.12 8.00
C GLY A 699 -33.85 -1.64 6.72
N LEU A 700 -32.76 -0.88 6.89
CA LEU A 700 -31.94 -0.24 5.86
C LEU A 700 -32.50 1.12 5.42
N ALA A 701 -33.18 1.23 4.28
CA ALA A 701 -33.75 2.50 3.83
C ALA A 701 -35.18 2.29 3.36
N GLY A 702 -35.98 3.34 3.50
CA GLY A 702 -37.42 3.24 3.29
C GLY A 702 -38.13 3.30 4.63
N THR A 703 -39.45 3.42 4.58
CA THR A 703 -40.26 3.43 5.80
C THR A 703 -40.48 1.98 6.23
N ASP A 704 -39.71 1.48 7.19
CA ASP A 704 -39.72 0.05 7.55
C ASP A 704 -40.56 -0.24 8.80
N LEU A 705 -41.09 -1.45 8.91
CA LEU A 705 -41.76 -1.96 10.10
C LEU A 705 -41.06 -3.22 10.62
N LEU A 706 -40.39 -3.11 11.77
CA LEU A 706 -39.56 -4.16 12.36
C LEU A 706 -40.26 -4.78 13.59
N ASP A 707 -40.55 -6.08 13.51
CA ASP A 707 -41.07 -6.91 14.61
C ASP A 707 -40.05 -8.00 14.97
N GLY A 708 -39.36 -7.80 16.10
CA GLY A 708 -38.43 -8.78 16.66
C GLY A 708 -39.11 -10.07 17.13
N GLY A 709 -40.41 -10.02 17.44
CA GLY A 709 -41.13 -11.17 17.97
C GLY A 709 -40.66 -11.53 19.39
N ALA A 710 -40.63 -12.82 19.71
CA ALA A 710 -40.30 -13.29 21.06
C ALA A 710 -38.82 -13.62 21.19
N GLY A 711 -38.06 -12.78 21.89
CA GLY A 711 -36.62 -12.99 21.98
C GLY A 711 -35.89 -11.90 22.74
N LEU A 712 -34.55 -12.01 22.78
CA LEU A 712 -33.72 -10.83 22.94
C LEU A 712 -33.29 -10.37 21.56
N ASP A 713 -34.00 -9.39 21.04
CA ASP A 713 -33.85 -8.94 19.66
C ASP A 713 -33.17 -7.57 19.58
N ARG A 714 -32.38 -7.38 18.52
CA ARG A 714 -31.65 -6.14 18.23
C ARG A 714 -32.20 -5.56 16.94
N LEU A 715 -32.71 -4.34 17.01
CA LEU A 715 -33.41 -3.70 15.91
C LEU A 715 -32.65 -2.43 15.49
N TYR A 716 -32.43 -2.30 14.19
CA TYR A 716 -31.87 -1.13 13.52
C TYR A 716 -32.86 -0.71 12.43
N GLY A 717 -33.46 0.46 12.56
CA GLY A 717 -34.41 0.99 11.56
C GLY A 717 -33.67 1.36 10.28
N GLY A 718 -32.59 2.11 10.41
CA GLY A 718 -31.86 2.67 9.29
C GLY A 718 -32.35 4.08 8.96
N LEU A 719 -32.85 4.28 7.74
CA LEU A 719 -33.05 5.60 7.14
C LEU A 719 -34.51 5.81 6.78
N ASP A 720 -34.94 7.07 6.84
CA ASP A 720 -36.36 7.48 6.75
C ASP A 720 -37.12 7.15 8.05
N ALA A 721 -38.45 7.00 8.00
CA ALA A 721 -39.29 6.96 9.19
C ALA A 721 -39.69 5.52 9.53
N ASP A 722 -39.11 4.95 10.59
CA ASP A 722 -39.26 3.54 10.88
C ASP A 722 -40.25 3.25 12.01
N GLY A 723 -40.78 2.03 12.00
CA GLY A 723 -41.75 1.52 12.95
C GLY A 723 -41.17 0.33 13.71
N PHE A 724 -40.93 0.49 15.02
CA PHE A 724 -40.50 -0.61 15.88
C PHE A 724 -41.70 -1.20 16.61
N VAL A 725 -42.03 -2.47 16.35
CA VAL A 725 -43.21 -3.11 16.92
C VAL A 725 -42.99 -3.45 18.39
N PHE A 726 -43.91 -3.03 19.25
CA PHE A 726 -43.95 -3.42 20.65
C PHE A 726 -45.28 -4.10 20.99
N ALA A 727 -45.22 -5.37 21.38
CA ALA A 727 -46.39 -6.23 21.53
C ALA A 727 -46.34 -7.10 22.81
N GLU A 728 -47.47 -7.72 23.15
CA GLU A 728 -47.47 -8.77 24.16
C GLU A 728 -46.67 -9.98 23.66
N GLY A 729 -45.65 -10.40 24.41
CA GLY A 729 -44.79 -11.52 24.04
C GLY A 729 -43.43 -11.15 23.46
N THR A 730 -43.13 -9.86 23.30
CA THR A 730 -41.81 -9.34 22.87
C THR A 730 -40.67 -9.79 23.80
N THR A 731 -40.93 -9.93 25.10
CA THR A 731 -39.93 -10.18 26.15
C THR A 731 -38.88 -9.07 26.30
N LEU A 732 -37.88 -8.93 25.41
CA LEU A 732 -36.88 -7.87 25.49
C LEU A 732 -36.30 -7.47 24.13
N ASP A 733 -36.65 -6.28 23.66
CA ASP A 733 -36.05 -5.70 22.46
C ASP A 733 -35.09 -4.56 22.79
N ILE A 734 -34.08 -4.38 21.93
CA ILE A 734 -33.15 -3.26 21.97
C ILE A 734 -33.11 -2.59 20.60
N VAL A 735 -33.59 -1.35 20.54
CA VAL A 735 -33.49 -0.47 19.35
C VAL A 735 -32.22 0.37 19.48
N TYR A 736 -31.42 0.42 18.42
CA TYR A 736 -30.08 1.01 18.45
C TYR A 736 -30.01 2.44 17.88
N ASP A 737 -30.90 2.80 16.97
CA ASP A 737 -30.80 4.00 16.12
C ASP A 737 -32.07 4.87 16.08
N PHE A 738 -33.01 4.66 17.02
CA PHE A 738 -34.27 5.40 17.07
C PHE A 738 -34.08 6.94 17.05
N GLU A 739 -34.64 7.60 16.04
CA GLU A 739 -34.65 9.06 15.86
C GLU A 739 -35.99 9.69 16.29
N ASP A 740 -35.94 10.49 17.36
CA ASP A 740 -37.12 11.20 17.90
C ASP A 740 -37.76 12.15 16.87
N GLY A 741 -39.06 12.02 16.66
CA GLY A 741 -39.83 12.82 15.69
C GLY A 741 -39.69 12.37 14.23
N VAL A 742 -38.92 11.32 13.97
CA VAL A 742 -38.84 10.63 12.67
C VAL A 742 -39.44 9.23 12.81
N ASP A 743 -38.93 8.44 13.75
CA ASP A 743 -39.35 7.07 14.00
C ASP A 743 -40.55 6.97 14.94
N MET A 744 -41.17 5.80 14.95
CA MET A 744 -42.39 5.49 15.68
C MET A 744 -42.28 4.13 16.38
N ILE A 745 -42.87 4.04 17.57
CA ILE A 745 -43.12 2.76 18.24
C ILE A 745 -44.53 2.29 17.89
N ALA A 746 -44.62 1.19 17.15
CA ALA A 746 -45.87 0.62 16.68
C ALA A 746 -46.43 -0.37 17.71
N LEU A 747 -47.48 0.01 18.42
CA LEU A 747 -48.13 -0.85 19.40
C LEU A 747 -49.02 -1.90 18.72
N ASP A 748 -48.86 -3.16 19.14
CA ASP A 748 -49.71 -4.28 18.72
C ASP A 748 -50.31 -5.04 19.93
N GLY A 749 -51.12 -6.08 19.67
CA GLY A 749 -51.76 -6.90 20.71
C GLY A 749 -52.87 -6.19 21.47
N GLY A 750 -53.28 -4.99 21.04
CA GLY A 750 -54.26 -4.16 21.72
C GLY A 750 -53.69 -3.31 22.86
N LEU A 751 -52.35 -3.21 22.97
CA LEU A 751 -51.68 -2.26 23.84
C LEU A 751 -52.02 -0.82 23.41
N THR A 752 -52.13 0.07 24.39
CA THR A 752 -52.26 1.51 24.17
C THR A 752 -51.20 2.25 24.97
N PHE A 753 -50.91 3.51 24.63
CA PHE A 753 -49.95 4.34 25.37
C PHE A 753 -50.25 4.38 26.89
N ALA A 754 -51.53 4.30 27.27
CA ALA A 754 -51.94 4.28 28.67
C ALA A 754 -51.57 3.00 29.43
N ASP A 755 -51.20 1.93 28.72
CA ASP A 755 -50.79 0.64 29.28
C ASP A 755 -49.28 0.56 29.52
N LEU A 756 -48.52 1.56 29.06
CA LEU A 756 -47.06 1.59 29.11
C LEU A 756 -46.52 2.26 30.38
N GLU A 757 -45.42 1.70 30.91
CA GLU A 757 -44.54 2.37 31.86
C GLU A 757 -43.22 2.71 31.17
N ILE A 758 -42.94 4.01 31.03
CA ILE A 758 -41.75 4.56 30.35
C ILE A 758 -40.83 5.17 31.40
N THR A 759 -39.58 4.73 31.44
CA THR A 759 -38.59 5.10 32.46
C THR A 759 -37.21 5.27 31.85
N SER A 760 -36.34 6.07 32.50
CA SER A 760 -34.95 6.16 32.08
C SER A 760 -34.24 4.82 32.22
N TYR A 761 -33.40 4.50 31.25
CA TYR A 761 -32.52 3.33 31.25
C TYR A 761 -31.06 3.77 31.20
N ARG A 762 -30.30 3.41 32.24
CA ARG A 762 -28.88 3.78 32.37
C ARG A 762 -28.66 5.30 32.28
N THR A 763 -27.63 5.74 31.54
CA THR A 763 -27.19 7.14 31.45
C THR A 763 -28.00 7.96 30.45
N THR A 764 -28.32 7.39 29.29
CA THR A 764 -28.87 8.09 28.12
C THR A 764 -29.96 7.32 27.39
N GLY A 765 -30.38 6.13 27.85
CA GLY A 765 -31.42 5.35 27.18
C GLY A 765 -32.81 5.45 27.80
N THR A 766 -33.79 4.90 27.10
CA THR A 766 -35.19 4.81 27.53
C THR A 766 -35.65 3.37 27.59
N GLN A 767 -36.40 3.00 28.63
CA GLN A 767 -37.04 1.69 28.75
C GLN A 767 -38.55 1.84 28.79
N ILE A 768 -39.21 1.16 27.86
CA ILE A 768 -40.65 1.04 27.73
C ILE A 768 -41.04 -0.35 28.21
N THR A 769 -42.07 -0.45 29.04
CA THR A 769 -42.52 -1.73 29.61
C THR A 769 -44.04 -1.87 29.59
N ALA A 770 -44.51 -3.07 29.27
CA ALA A 770 -45.90 -3.50 29.39
C ALA A 770 -45.93 -4.91 30.01
N GLY A 771 -46.30 -5.01 31.29
CA GLY A 771 -46.26 -6.30 31.99
C GLY A 771 -44.84 -6.84 32.14
N ASP A 772 -44.56 -8.00 31.53
CA ASP A 772 -43.23 -8.64 31.55
C ASP A 772 -42.38 -8.24 30.32
N ASP A 773 -42.99 -7.65 29.29
CA ASP A 773 -42.36 -7.27 28.02
C ASP A 773 -41.68 -5.90 28.12
N ARG A 774 -40.55 -5.75 27.40
CA ARG A 774 -39.68 -4.58 27.46
C ARG A 774 -39.11 -4.22 26.10
N MET A 775 -39.01 -2.92 25.84
CA MET A 775 -38.23 -2.38 24.73
C MET A 775 -37.28 -1.32 25.29
N ILE A 776 -36.03 -1.37 24.87
CA ILE A 776 -34.98 -0.42 25.25
C ILE A 776 -34.60 0.39 24.01
N LEU A 777 -34.78 1.71 24.07
CA LEU A 777 -34.20 2.62 23.08
C LEU A 777 -32.81 3.04 23.59
N ARG A 778 -31.76 2.64 22.87
CA ARG A 778 -30.37 3.00 23.19
C ARG A 778 -30.17 4.49 22.94
N ASP A 779 -29.50 5.14 23.88
CA ASP A 779 -29.06 6.54 23.74
C ASP A 779 -30.13 7.59 23.42
N VAL A 780 -31.42 7.23 23.57
CA VAL A 780 -32.56 8.14 23.54
C VAL A 780 -32.97 8.60 24.95
N ASP A 781 -32.93 9.91 25.19
CA ASP A 781 -33.34 10.51 26.46
C ASP A 781 -34.86 10.34 26.68
N VAL A 782 -35.24 9.82 27.85
CA VAL A 782 -36.65 9.57 28.24
C VAL A 782 -37.55 10.80 28.15
N SER A 783 -36.98 12.01 28.20
CA SER A 783 -37.74 13.24 28.10
C SER A 783 -38.19 13.59 26.68
N LEU A 784 -37.61 12.93 25.67
CA LEU A 784 -38.00 13.04 24.26
C LEU A 784 -39.23 12.17 23.97
N ILE A 785 -39.34 11.01 24.62
CA ILE A 785 -40.45 10.07 24.39
C ILE A 785 -41.77 10.54 25.00
N THR A 786 -42.75 10.82 24.13
CA THR A 786 -44.10 11.30 24.42
C THR A 786 -45.17 10.40 23.79
N GLU A 787 -46.45 10.80 23.86
CA GLU A 787 -47.54 10.06 23.19
C GLU A 787 -47.48 10.19 21.66
N ASP A 788 -46.78 11.21 21.14
CA ASP A 788 -46.70 11.47 19.69
C ASP A 788 -45.76 10.48 18.97
N ASP A 789 -44.89 9.78 19.71
CA ASP A 789 -43.92 8.79 19.20
C ASP A 789 -44.52 7.37 19.13
N PHE A 790 -45.82 7.23 19.40
CA PHE A 790 -46.51 5.95 19.39
C PHE A 790 -47.64 5.93 18.36
N THR A 791 -47.73 4.82 17.65
CA THR A 791 -48.79 4.53 16.69
C THR A 791 -49.31 3.11 16.91
N THR A 792 -50.28 2.69 16.09
CA THR A 792 -50.67 1.27 16.00
C THR A 792 -50.09 0.67 14.74
N VAL A 793 -49.72 -0.62 14.75
CA VAL A 793 -49.24 -1.32 13.54
C VAL A 793 -50.17 -1.10 12.35
N ASP A 794 -51.49 -1.25 12.52
CA ASP A 794 -52.49 -1.01 11.47
C ASP A 794 -52.43 0.41 10.87
N GLN A 795 -52.10 1.41 11.69
CA GLN A 795 -52.02 2.81 11.27
C GLN A 795 -50.69 3.11 10.59
N PHE A 796 -49.58 2.59 11.11
CA PHE A 796 -48.26 2.73 10.50
C PHE A 796 -48.24 2.10 9.09
N VAL A 797 -48.73 0.86 8.97
CA VAL A 797 -48.85 0.18 7.67
C VAL A 797 -49.79 0.94 6.72
N ALA A 798 -50.88 1.53 7.23
CA ALA A 798 -51.75 2.36 6.40
C ALA A 798 -51.04 3.62 5.87
N ASP A 799 -50.17 4.22 6.68
CA ASP A 799 -49.41 5.41 6.31
C ASP A 799 -48.30 5.07 5.31
N MET A 800 -47.59 3.93 5.46
CA MET A 800 -46.66 3.39 4.45
C MET A 800 -47.34 3.26 3.07
N THR A 801 -48.56 2.71 3.02
CA THR A 801 -49.29 2.50 1.74
C THR A 801 -49.86 3.78 1.11
N LEU A 802 -49.92 4.90 1.83
CA LEU A 802 -50.45 6.17 1.32
C LEU A 802 -49.39 7.05 0.65
N VAL A 803 -48.10 6.77 0.88
CA VAL A 803 -46.96 7.50 0.29
C VAL A 803 -46.63 6.99 -1.13
N SER A 804 -47.05 5.77 -1.48
CA SER A 804 -46.73 5.09 -2.75
C SER A 804 -47.73 5.29 -3.92
N VAL A 805 -48.53 6.38 -3.96
CA VAL A 805 -49.54 6.66 -5.03
C VAL A 805 -49.34 7.98 -5.77
#